data_AF-A0A949VYZ6-F1
#
_entry.id   AF-A0A949VYZ6-F1
#
_cell.length_a   1.000
_cell.length_b   1.000
_cell.length_c   1.000
_cell.angle_alpha   90.00
_cell.angle_beta   90.00
_cell.angle_gamma   90.00
#
_symmetry.space_group_name_H-M   'P 1'
#
loop_
_entity.id
_entity.type
_entity.pdbx_description
1 polymer ?
#
loop_
_entity_poly.entity_id
_entity_poly.type
_entity_poly.pdbx_seq_one_letter_code
_entity_poly.pdbx_strand_id
1 'polypeptide(L)'
;MGQPWRTVRIDMRTAFSPFHPLPFTMLMMLPTAIAFAESSAVSVTVNPSAYTIVAGASKTFWASVSKISPKTVTWSVNGVTGGNATVGKISDSGQYTAPALPPAPNVVKIRATSTAMPTVRGEAVVTVNNPVPSLSSVTPNLVNVGSFSIRLSGKNFVPGSKVLIGDKPVATFFVSATELKATATETSPRETEVAVANPDPGGKISNKRGFRIAPPVTISVTPEKVTLRLGVTRQFRASAGNTLDRTVTWYVNGIKGGNTLYGTIDEAGLYTPPVMLPPSPAALSAVPANTSTAAGPVVNVKAVSNADPKASDTAVVTLQNAIPVITSANPGKLVAGSQVQLAISGTGFAAGAQVLLGSTPLTVHSLSPTAIVASGKAGPGFGGMISVSLRNPDPGAANSNAMVLSVGPARQVMTAQAAARFLERTTWGPTPDSIQHLQETGIPAFLQEQFAAPISELPEPIAESTSIGPAQRAFYLNAMTGQDQLRQRVAFALSQILVVSGVKTPQSNQLVPYMRMLSQNAFGNYFTLLRQVTLSPTMGRFLDMVNNRKETKGVEPNENYARELLQLFTLGLEQLNRDGTPKLDPATGKPIPTYSEADVKQFARAFTGWTYPTRPGETPRFPNPTYYAAPMIAFEEQHDATQKTLLLGDVIPPGRTASEEVDLVIDNLRKNPNVAPFVAIRLIQRLVMGNPSGAYISRVASVFEATGGDLWQTTKAIVTDPEADSPQAYQGKLREPVLFILSYLRGMNAAVTTDNNLNGYARNMGEDLWFAPSVFNYFSPFYRVNGQVAPEFQISTPSVALNRVNFIYRASRNGLGASVQIDLAELERLAFDPPSLVEALNQALMHGSMSAAMKSSILTALSATSDTRVRARNAAYLAGSASQFQVEP
;
A
#
# COMPACT_ATOMS: atom_id res chain seq x y z
N MET A 1 -75.09 13.02 0.86
CA MET A 1 -76.45 12.47 0.67
C MET A 1 -76.46 11.06 1.27
N GLY A 2 -77.34 10.66 2.17
CA GLY A 2 -78.47 11.36 2.78
C GLY A 2 -79.52 10.36 3.27
N GLN A 3 -79.46 9.96 4.55
CA GLN A 3 -80.63 9.40 5.26
C GLN A 3 -81.76 10.46 5.21
N PRO A 4 -83.07 10.10 5.05
CA PRO A 4 -83.82 9.67 6.24
C PRO A 4 -85.12 8.80 6.09
N TRP A 5 -85.33 7.91 7.07
CA TRP A 5 -86.50 7.73 7.97
C TRP A 5 -88.02 7.72 7.53
N ARG A 6 -88.75 6.79 8.19
CA ARG A 6 -90.17 6.77 8.70
C ARG A 6 -91.34 6.32 7.77
N THR A 7 -92.07 5.22 8.06
CA THR A 7 -93.24 4.97 8.99
C THR A 7 -94.60 5.33 8.33
N VAL A 8 -95.67 4.48 8.25
CA VAL A 8 -96.73 4.14 9.26
C VAL A 8 -97.68 3.01 8.73
N ARG A 9 -98.38 2.30 9.66
CA ARG A 9 -99.58 1.38 9.62
C ARG A 9 -100.59 1.53 8.43
N ILE A 10 -101.49 0.57 8.05
CA ILE A 10 -102.74 -0.01 8.66
C ILE A 10 -103.24 -1.12 7.66
N ASP A 11 -103.49 -2.41 7.98
CA ASP A 11 -104.65 -3.15 8.56
C ASP A 11 -105.71 -3.79 7.57
N MET A 12 -106.28 -4.94 7.99
CA MET A 12 -107.43 -5.78 7.53
C MET A 12 -107.70 -6.25 6.07
N ARG A 13 -107.58 -7.59 5.91
CA ARG A 13 -108.44 -8.61 5.22
C ARG A 13 -109.49 -8.20 4.15
N THR A 14 -109.52 -8.94 3.03
CA THR A 14 -110.78 -9.44 2.42
C THR A 14 -110.58 -10.70 1.55
N ALA A 15 -111.66 -11.28 0.96
CA ALA A 15 -111.73 -12.71 0.57
C ALA A 15 -112.80 -13.05 -0.52
N PHE A 16 -112.47 -13.95 -1.47
CA PHE A 16 -113.38 -14.68 -2.41
C PHE A 16 -112.68 -16.03 -2.80
N SER A 17 -113.22 -17.26 -2.65
CA SER A 17 -114.41 -17.97 -3.20
C SER A 17 -114.30 -18.39 -4.70
N PRO A 18 -114.99 -19.44 -5.21
CA PRO A 18 -115.58 -20.67 -4.58
C PRO A 18 -115.41 -21.98 -5.42
N PHE A 19 -116.04 -23.13 -5.05
CA PHE A 19 -116.88 -24.05 -5.89
C PHE A 19 -117.38 -25.34 -5.13
N HIS A 20 -118.49 -25.95 -5.57
CA HIS A 20 -119.25 -27.14 -5.05
C HIS A 20 -119.15 -28.37 -6.02
N PRO A 21 -119.96 -29.48 -6.00
CA PRO A 21 -120.84 -30.20 -5.01
C PRO A 21 -120.48 -31.72 -4.82
N LEU A 22 -120.91 -32.51 -3.79
CA LEU A 22 -122.16 -33.32 -3.54
C LEU A 22 -122.55 -34.37 -4.65
N PRO A 23 -123.23 -35.54 -4.38
CA PRO A 23 -124.28 -35.79 -3.34
C PRO A 23 -124.57 -37.24 -2.74
N PHE A 24 -125.45 -37.27 -1.71
CA PHE A 24 -126.64 -38.16 -1.43
C PHE A 24 -126.66 -39.59 -0.78
N THR A 25 -127.31 -39.67 0.42
CA THR A 25 -128.38 -40.60 0.95
C THR A 25 -128.18 -42.15 0.99
N MET A 26 -128.85 -42.98 1.83
CA MET A 26 -130.24 -43.05 2.39
C MET A 26 -130.28 -44.03 3.61
N LEU A 27 -130.73 -43.69 4.85
CA LEU A 27 -132.08 -43.70 5.49
C LEU A 27 -132.57 -45.02 6.18
N MET A 28 -133.00 -44.91 7.46
CA MET A 28 -133.89 -45.79 8.31
C MET A 28 -133.48 -47.25 8.60
N MET A 29 -133.51 -47.73 9.85
CA MET A 29 -134.72 -47.97 10.67
C MET A 29 -134.53 -47.82 12.20
N LEU A 30 -135.65 -47.65 12.91
CA LEU A 30 -135.83 -47.74 14.37
C LEU A 30 -136.34 -49.15 14.75
N PRO A 31 -136.12 -49.64 16.00
CA PRO A 31 -137.11 -49.40 17.05
C PRO A 31 -136.57 -49.10 18.47
N THR A 32 -137.43 -48.45 19.27
CA THR A 32 -137.44 -48.35 20.74
C THR A 32 -137.41 -49.70 21.45
N ALA A 33 -137.05 -49.85 22.74
CA ALA A 33 -136.39 -49.00 23.76
C ALA A 33 -136.08 -49.89 25.00
N ILE A 34 -135.18 -49.49 25.89
CA ILE A 34 -135.09 -49.79 27.35
C ILE A 34 -133.81 -49.13 27.91
N ALA A 35 -133.85 -48.59 29.13
CA ALA A 35 -132.75 -47.80 29.73
C ALA A 35 -131.86 -48.62 30.68
N PHE A 36 -130.55 -48.34 30.70
CA PHE A 36 -129.60 -48.71 31.77
C PHE A 36 -128.47 -47.66 31.91
N ALA A 37 -127.76 -47.68 33.05
CA ALA A 37 -127.03 -46.54 33.62
C ALA A 37 -125.52 -46.41 33.28
N GLU A 38 -124.87 -45.41 33.88
CA GLU A 38 -123.51 -44.89 33.60
C GLU A 38 -122.32 -45.86 33.81
N SER A 39 -121.19 -45.51 33.18
CA SER A 39 -119.84 -45.79 33.71
C SER A 39 -118.86 -44.70 33.24
N SER A 40 -117.96 -44.22 34.10
CA SER A 40 -116.95 -43.23 33.70
C SER A 40 -115.59 -43.42 34.39
N ALA A 41 -114.52 -43.50 33.60
CA ALA A 41 -113.19 -43.94 34.06
C ALA A 41 -112.25 -42.78 34.50
N VAL A 42 -111.16 -43.17 35.16
CA VAL A 42 -110.12 -42.33 35.78
C VAL A 42 -108.93 -42.15 34.83
N SER A 43 -108.38 -40.93 34.71
CA SER A 43 -107.19 -40.63 33.89
C SER A 43 -106.15 -39.75 34.59
N VAL A 44 -104.90 -39.81 34.08
CA VAL A 44 -103.78 -38.94 34.46
C VAL A 44 -103.16 -38.37 33.18
N THR A 45 -102.90 -37.06 33.16
CA THR A 45 -102.24 -36.38 32.02
C THR A 45 -101.00 -35.63 32.48
N VAL A 46 -99.93 -35.63 31.67
CA VAL A 46 -98.70 -34.86 31.92
C VAL A 46 -98.60 -33.73 30.89
N ASN A 47 -98.30 -32.52 31.36
CA ASN A 47 -98.10 -31.33 30.52
C ASN A 47 -96.71 -30.72 30.77
N PRO A 48 -95.94 -30.35 29.72
CA PRO A 48 -96.20 -30.64 28.31
C PRO A 48 -96.05 -32.14 28.01
N SER A 49 -96.81 -32.66 27.03
CA SER A 49 -96.78 -34.07 26.63
C SER A 49 -95.52 -34.46 25.85
N ALA A 50 -94.78 -33.48 25.32
CA ALA A 50 -93.43 -33.65 24.81
C ALA A 50 -92.58 -32.39 25.01
N TYR A 51 -91.27 -32.54 25.10
CA TYR A 51 -90.33 -31.41 25.19
C TYR A 51 -88.94 -31.77 24.66
N THR A 52 -88.25 -30.84 24.01
CA THR A 52 -86.83 -30.99 23.67
C THR A 52 -86.00 -30.14 24.62
N ILE A 53 -85.03 -30.77 25.30
CA ILE A 53 -84.18 -30.15 26.31
C ILE A 53 -82.70 -30.34 25.94
N VAL A 54 -81.84 -29.44 26.37
CA VAL A 54 -80.38 -29.63 26.26
C VAL A 54 -79.86 -30.38 27.50
N ALA A 55 -78.82 -31.19 27.32
CA ALA A 55 -78.15 -31.90 28.40
C ALA A 55 -77.74 -30.94 29.54
N GLY A 56 -77.95 -31.38 30.79
CA GLY A 56 -77.73 -30.59 32.01
C GLY A 56 -78.76 -29.50 32.33
N ALA A 57 -79.71 -29.16 31.45
CA ALA A 57 -80.75 -28.18 31.74
C ALA A 57 -82.00 -28.79 32.41
N SER A 58 -82.84 -27.95 33.00
CA SER A 58 -84.06 -28.38 33.72
C SER A 58 -85.36 -27.84 33.10
N LYS A 59 -86.45 -28.61 33.24
CA LYS A 59 -87.81 -28.28 32.81
C LYS A 59 -88.84 -28.85 33.78
N THR A 60 -89.80 -28.05 34.21
CA THR A 60 -90.94 -28.49 35.02
C THR A 60 -92.03 -29.11 34.15
N PHE A 61 -92.58 -30.22 34.63
CA PHE A 61 -93.76 -30.91 34.12
C PHE A 61 -94.83 -30.91 35.21
N TRP A 62 -96.09 -30.83 34.80
CA TRP A 62 -97.24 -30.86 35.71
C TRP A 62 -98.11 -32.06 35.38
N ALA A 63 -98.68 -32.69 36.41
CA ALA A 63 -99.64 -33.79 36.23
C ALA A 63 -101.03 -33.36 36.71
N SER A 64 -102.06 -33.79 35.98
CA SER A 64 -103.46 -33.64 36.39
C SER A 64 -104.12 -35.01 36.52
N VAL A 65 -104.79 -35.24 37.66
CA VAL A 65 -105.46 -36.50 38.01
C VAL A 65 -106.97 -36.26 38.09
N SER A 66 -107.75 -36.97 37.27
CA SER A 66 -109.21 -36.82 37.23
C SER A 66 -109.91 -37.75 38.24
N LYS A 67 -111.05 -37.32 38.81
CA LYS A 67 -112.06 -38.18 39.47
C LYS A 67 -111.65 -39.04 40.68
N ILE A 68 -110.38 -39.05 41.11
CA ILE A 68 -109.90 -39.71 42.33
C ILE A 68 -109.18 -38.74 43.26
N SER A 69 -109.06 -39.09 44.54
CA SER A 69 -108.33 -38.34 45.57
C SER A 69 -107.50 -39.29 46.44
N PRO A 70 -106.33 -38.86 46.96
CA PRO A 70 -105.65 -37.60 46.67
C PRO A 70 -105.19 -37.50 45.21
N LYS A 71 -105.18 -36.27 44.66
CA LYS A 71 -104.73 -35.98 43.29
C LYS A 71 -103.20 -35.82 43.18
N THR A 72 -102.45 -36.64 43.91
CA THR A 72 -100.99 -36.63 43.91
C THR A 72 -100.44 -37.70 42.96
N VAL A 73 -99.19 -37.51 42.54
CA VAL A 73 -98.50 -38.43 41.62
C VAL A 73 -97.10 -38.73 42.12
N THR A 74 -96.59 -39.92 41.78
CA THR A 74 -95.17 -40.25 41.89
C THR A 74 -94.53 -40.07 40.52
N TRP A 75 -93.43 -39.31 40.46
CA TRP A 75 -92.69 -39.05 39.22
C TRP A 75 -91.58 -40.06 38.98
N SER A 76 -91.42 -40.48 37.72
CA SER A 76 -90.34 -41.37 37.28
C SER A 76 -89.80 -40.97 35.90
N VAL A 77 -88.53 -41.27 35.63
CA VAL A 77 -87.87 -41.05 34.34
C VAL A 77 -87.46 -42.40 33.77
N ASN A 78 -87.94 -42.76 32.58
CA ASN A 78 -87.77 -44.10 31.98
C ASN A 78 -88.13 -45.25 32.96
N GLY A 79 -89.12 -45.02 33.83
CA GLY A 79 -89.56 -45.98 34.84
C GLY A 79 -88.78 -45.96 36.16
N VAL A 80 -87.69 -45.19 36.27
CA VAL A 80 -86.93 -45.00 37.53
C VAL A 80 -87.57 -43.88 38.34
N THR A 81 -88.14 -44.18 39.51
CA THR A 81 -88.68 -43.18 40.46
C THR A 81 -87.61 -42.13 40.79
N GLY A 82 -87.94 -40.84 40.65
CA GLY A 82 -87.00 -39.73 40.83
C GLY A 82 -85.87 -39.63 39.79
N GLY A 83 -85.70 -40.61 38.91
CA GLY A 83 -84.65 -40.66 37.88
C GLY A 83 -83.23 -40.87 38.42
N ASN A 84 -82.22 -40.79 37.55
CA ASN A 84 -80.81 -41.00 37.91
C ASN A 84 -79.84 -40.16 37.04
N ALA A 85 -78.53 -40.32 37.22
CA ALA A 85 -77.54 -39.54 36.48
C ALA A 85 -77.48 -39.84 34.96
N THR A 86 -78.00 -40.98 34.51
CA THR A 86 -77.94 -41.46 33.11
C THR A 86 -79.18 -41.03 32.32
N VAL A 87 -80.38 -41.11 32.91
CA VAL A 87 -81.63 -40.68 32.26
C VAL A 87 -82.10 -39.28 32.67
N GLY A 88 -81.39 -38.65 33.61
CA GLY A 88 -81.81 -37.41 34.27
C GLY A 88 -82.69 -37.68 35.49
N LYS A 89 -82.82 -36.67 36.36
CA LYS A 89 -83.56 -36.74 37.63
C LYS A 89 -84.84 -35.92 37.55
N ILE A 90 -85.88 -36.29 38.28
CA ILE A 90 -87.11 -35.50 38.44
C ILE A 90 -87.46 -35.37 39.93
N SER A 91 -87.79 -34.16 40.37
CA SER A 91 -88.27 -33.92 41.74
C SER A 91 -89.75 -34.28 41.91
N ASP A 92 -90.20 -34.40 43.16
CA ASP A 92 -91.62 -34.64 43.49
C ASP A 92 -92.54 -33.50 43.00
N SER A 93 -92.01 -32.29 42.84
CA SER A 93 -92.68 -31.15 42.24
C SER A 93 -92.69 -31.16 40.69
N GLY A 94 -92.17 -32.22 40.06
CA GLY A 94 -92.17 -32.40 38.60
C GLY A 94 -91.05 -31.66 37.86
N GLN A 95 -90.04 -31.12 38.54
CA GLN A 95 -88.89 -30.50 37.89
C GLN A 95 -87.90 -31.58 37.43
N TYR A 96 -87.88 -31.84 36.13
CA TYR A 96 -86.90 -32.72 35.48
C TYR A 96 -85.61 -31.96 35.19
N THR A 97 -84.45 -32.57 35.47
CA THR A 97 -83.11 -32.10 35.09
C THR A 97 -82.46 -33.16 34.21
N ALA A 98 -82.11 -32.77 32.99
CA ALA A 98 -81.50 -33.64 32.00
C ALA A 98 -80.11 -34.13 32.46
N PRO A 99 -79.70 -35.35 32.04
CA PRO A 99 -78.36 -35.85 32.31
C PRO A 99 -77.30 -34.97 31.64
N ALA A 100 -76.07 -34.99 32.14
CA ALA A 100 -74.96 -34.15 31.64
C ALA A 100 -74.50 -34.52 30.21
N LEU A 101 -74.85 -35.72 29.75
CA LEU A 101 -74.73 -36.19 28.37
C LEU A 101 -76.09 -36.76 27.93
N PRO A 102 -76.50 -36.62 26.67
CA PRO A 102 -77.69 -37.30 26.15
C PRO A 102 -77.61 -38.83 26.37
N PRO A 103 -78.70 -39.49 26.80
CA PRO A 103 -78.75 -40.94 26.86
C PRO A 103 -78.82 -41.55 25.45
N ALA A 104 -78.68 -42.87 25.36
CA ALA A 104 -78.87 -43.63 24.13
C ALA A 104 -79.97 -44.70 24.32
N PRO A 105 -81.12 -44.62 23.63
CA PRO A 105 -81.56 -43.53 22.75
C PRO A 105 -81.76 -42.22 23.53
N ASN A 106 -81.71 -41.08 22.84
CA ASN A 106 -81.73 -39.74 23.45
C ASN A 106 -83.12 -39.25 23.86
N VAL A 107 -84.02 -40.19 24.15
CA VAL A 107 -85.41 -39.95 24.48
C VAL A 107 -85.67 -40.61 25.82
N VAL A 108 -86.18 -39.82 26.77
CA VAL A 108 -86.61 -40.30 28.07
C VAL A 108 -88.10 -40.03 28.27
N LYS A 109 -88.77 -40.91 29.00
CA LYS A 109 -90.18 -40.82 29.33
C LYS A 109 -90.36 -40.32 30.75
N ILE A 110 -90.91 -39.12 30.90
CA ILE A 110 -91.34 -38.58 32.19
C ILE A 110 -92.73 -39.12 32.48
N ARG A 111 -92.86 -39.98 33.48
CA ARG A 111 -94.14 -40.62 33.84
C ARG A 111 -94.60 -40.11 35.19
N ALA A 112 -95.84 -39.62 35.24
CA ALA A 112 -96.59 -39.38 36.46
C ALA A 112 -97.56 -40.56 36.66
N THR A 113 -97.39 -41.29 37.76
CA THR A 113 -98.30 -42.38 38.17
C THR A 113 -99.16 -41.87 39.33
N SER A 114 -100.48 -42.10 39.31
CA SER A 114 -101.33 -41.71 40.44
C SER A 114 -100.97 -42.49 41.71
N THR A 115 -100.85 -41.79 42.84
CA THR A 115 -100.62 -42.42 44.15
C THR A 115 -101.84 -43.20 44.63
N ALA A 116 -103.04 -42.70 44.34
CA ALA A 116 -104.31 -43.29 44.77
C ALA A 116 -104.78 -44.44 43.84
N MET A 117 -104.29 -44.51 42.60
CA MET A 117 -104.56 -45.64 41.69
C MET A 117 -103.36 -45.91 40.79
N PRO A 118 -102.38 -46.73 41.23
CA PRO A 118 -101.08 -46.91 40.54
C PRO A 118 -101.14 -47.50 39.12
N THR A 119 -102.29 -48.05 38.70
CA THR A 119 -102.52 -48.50 37.32
C THR A 119 -102.78 -47.35 36.34
N VAL A 120 -103.15 -46.16 36.82
CA VAL A 120 -103.42 -44.97 35.99
C VAL A 120 -102.21 -44.04 35.98
N ARG A 121 -101.72 -43.73 34.77
CA ARG A 121 -100.49 -42.96 34.56
C ARG A 121 -100.55 -42.13 33.28
N GLY A 122 -99.89 -40.98 33.31
CA GLY A 122 -99.61 -40.15 32.13
C GLY A 122 -98.12 -40.15 31.82
N GLU A 123 -97.75 -40.05 30.54
CA GLU A 123 -96.35 -39.94 30.09
C GLU A 123 -96.14 -38.68 29.26
N ALA A 124 -94.96 -38.08 29.39
CA ALA A 124 -94.41 -37.09 28.48
C ALA A 124 -93.07 -37.56 27.91
N VAL A 125 -92.82 -37.25 26.64
CA VAL A 125 -91.62 -37.67 25.91
C VAL A 125 -90.61 -36.53 25.86
N VAL A 126 -89.42 -36.73 26.42
CA VAL A 126 -88.36 -35.72 26.48
C VAL A 126 -87.16 -36.14 25.64
N THR A 127 -86.90 -35.40 24.57
CA THR A 127 -85.70 -35.56 23.75
C THR A 127 -84.57 -34.73 24.35
N VAL A 128 -83.46 -35.36 24.74
CA VAL A 128 -82.27 -34.70 25.26
C VAL A 128 -81.25 -34.56 24.14
N ASN A 129 -80.79 -33.32 23.88
CA ASN A 129 -79.80 -33.01 22.87
C ASN A 129 -78.54 -32.43 23.50
N ASN A 130 -77.38 -32.56 22.84
CA ASN A 130 -76.19 -31.82 23.26
C ASN A 130 -76.43 -30.30 23.19
N PRO A 131 -75.86 -29.51 24.11
CA PRO A 131 -75.98 -28.06 24.05
C PRO A 131 -75.24 -27.50 22.82
N VAL A 132 -75.65 -26.33 22.35
CA VAL A 132 -74.94 -25.66 21.24
C VAL A 132 -73.62 -25.09 21.79
N PRO A 133 -72.46 -25.47 21.22
CA PRO A 133 -71.17 -24.93 21.65
C PRO A 133 -71.04 -23.47 21.23
N SER A 134 -70.29 -22.68 22.01
CA SER A 134 -69.93 -21.30 21.65
C SER A 134 -68.44 -21.09 21.83
N LEU A 135 -67.81 -20.45 20.84
CA LEU A 135 -66.36 -20.25 20.80
C LEU A 135 -66.04 -18.78 21.10
N SER A 136 -65.30 -18.52 22.18
CA SER A 136 -64.88 -17.16 22.54
C SER A 136 -63.59 -16.77 21.83
N SER A 137 -62.55 -17.61 21.90
CA SER A 137 -61.21 -17.34 21.38
C SER A 137 -60.49 -18.61 20.91
N VAL A 138 -59.46 -18.42 20.08
CA VAL A 138 -58.46 -19.42 19.71
C VAL A 138 -57.08 -18.81 19.90
N THR A 139 -56.17 -19.53 20.56
CA THR A 139 -54.82 -19.06 20.89
C THR A 139 -53.77 -20.13 20.59
N PRO A 140 -52.73 -19.83 19.78
CA PRO A 140 -52.64 -18.65 18.93
C PRO A 140 -53.73 -18.65 17.85
N ASN A 141 -54.09 -17.48 17.30
CA ASN A 141 -55.00 -17.34 16.16
C ASN A 141 -54.27 -17.27 14.80
N LEU A 142 -52.93 -17.30 14.84
CA LEU A 142 -52.01 -17.35 13.72
C LEU A 142 -51.05 -18.52 13.95
N VAL A 143 -50.89 -19.37 12.94
CA VAL A 143 -49.88 -20.44 12.90
C VAL A 143 -49.23 -20.46 11.52
N ASN A 144 -48.05 -21.05 11.40
CA ASN A 144 -47.44 -21.33 10.10
C ASN A 144 -47.84 -22.73 9.61
N VAL A 145 -47.69 -23.00 8.31
CA VAL A 145 -47.74 -24.37 7.78
C VAL A 145 -46.75 -25.29 8.50
N GLY A 146 -47.10 -26.57 8.64
CA GLY A 146 -46.44 -27.52 9.52
C GLY A 146 -47.38 -28.00 10.63
N SER A 147 -46.80 -28.65 11.66
CA SER A 147 -47.55 -29.17 12.81
C SER A 147 -47.63 -28.12 13.91
N PHE A 148 -48.84 -27.86 14.42
CA PHE A 148 -49.09 -26.88 15.48
C PHE A 148 -50.11 -27.38 16.50
N SER A 149 -50.19 -26.68 17.64
CA SER A 149 -51.25 -26.87 18.62
C SER A 149 -51.93 -25.54 18.96
N ILE A 150 -53.25 -25.58 19.10
CA ILE A 150 -54.08 -24.44 19.46
C ILE A 150 -54.94 -24.77 20.67
N ARG A 151 -55.18 -23.75 21.51
CA ARG A 151 -56.11 -23.78 22.63
C ARG A 151 -57.35 -23.00 22.25
N LEU A 152 -58.54 -23.57 22.46
CA LEU A 152 -59.82 -22.95 22.16
C LEU A 152 -60.60 -22.77 23.45
N SER A 153 -61.00 -21.54 23.76
CA SER A 153 -61.78 -21.21 24.95
C SER A 153 -63.20 -20.83 24.56
N GLY A 154 -64.19 -21.24 25.32
CA GLY A 154 -65.61 -21.05 24.99
C GLY A 154 -66.55 -21.53 26.08
N LYS A 155 -67.74 -21.99 25.70
CA LYS A 155 -68.74 -22.59 26.60
C LYS A 155 -69.49 -23.71 25.90
N ASN A 156 -70.06 -24.61 26.71
CA ASN A 156 -70.89 -25.74 26.30
C ASN A 156 -70.18 -26.79 25.43
N PHE A 157 -68.86 -26.94 25.57
CA PHE A 157 -68.17 -28.08 24.99
C PHE A 157 -68.49 -29.35 25.79
N VAL A 158 -68.52 -30.51 25.13
CA VAL A 158 -68.77 -31.82 25.77
C VAL A 158 -67.68 -32.84 25.40
N PRO A 159 -67.45 -33.89 26.20
CA PRO A 159 -66.64 -35.03 25.78
C PRO A 159 -67.06 -35.53 24.38
N GLY A 160 -66.09 -35.70 23.47
CA GLY A 160 -66.34 -36.02 22.06
C GLY A 160 -66.52 -34.82 21.13
N SER A 161 -66.45 -33.57 21.64
CA SER A 161 -66.36 -32.36 20.79
C SER A 161 -65.20 -32.46 19.81
N LYS A 162 -65.40 -32.00 18.57
CA LYS A 162 -64.36 -31.91 17.54
C LYS A 162 -64.10 -30.44 17.20
N VAL A 163 -62.85 -30.03 17.27
CA VAL A 163 -62.40 -28.77 16.67
C VAL A 163 -62.35 -28.95 15.16
N LEU A 164 -62.94 -28.02 14.44
CA LEU A 164 -62.89 -27.92 12.98
C LEU A 164 -61.92 -26.80 12.60
N ILE A 165 -61.03 -27.06 11.64
CA ILE A 165 -60.26 -26.03 10.93
C ILE A 165 -60.78 -25.97 9.48
N GLY A 166 -61.41 -24.84 9.13
CA GLY A 166 -62.38 -24.82 8.05
C GLY A 166 -63.54 -25.75 8.42
N ASP A 167 -63.78 -26.76 7.58
CA ASP A 167 -64.79 -27.81 7.83
C ASP A 167 -64.17 -29.18 8.18
N LYS A 168 -62.83 -29.26 8.28
CA LYS A 168 -62.13 -30.52 8.58
C LYS A 168 -61.93 -30.70 10.10
N PRO A 169 -62.36 -31.82 10.70
CA PRO A 169 -62.08 -32.11 12.10
C PRO A 169 -60.59 -32.44 12.30
N VAL A 170 -60.00 -31.88 13.35
CA VAL A 170 -58.59 -32.12 13.74
C VAL A 170 -58.51 -32.89 15.05
N ALA A 171 -57.33 -33.44 15.37
CA ALA A 171 -57.13 -34.17 16.62
C ALA A 171 -57.42 -33.25 17.81
N THR A 172 -58.47 -33.58 18.56
CA THR A 172 -59.07 -32.73 19.60
C THR A 172 -59.04 -33.43 20.93
N PHE A 173 -58.53 -32.73 21.94
CA PHE A 173 -58.48 -33.14 23.33
C PHE A 173 -59.47 -32.27 24.12
N PHE A 174 -60.48 -32.92 24.70
CA PHE A 174 -61.40 -32.27 25.62
C PHE A 174 -60.68 -31.95 26.93
N VAL A 175 -60.66 -30.68 27.33
CA VAL A 175 -60.05 -30.24 28.60
C VAL A 175 -61.14 -29.93 29.62
N SER A 176 -62.14 -29.15 29.23
CA SER A 176 -63.32 -28.85 30.05
C SER A 176 -64.51 -28.39 29.19
N ALA A 177 -65.68 -28.19 29.81
CA ALA A 177 -66.84 -27.63 29.12
C ALA A 177 -66.63 -26.19 28.58
N THR A 178 -65.51 -25.56 28.91
CA THR A 178 -65.08 -24.23 28.46
C THR A 178 -63.77 -24.24 27.69
N GLU A 179 -63.10 -25.38 27.53
CA GLU A 179 -61.78 -25.45 26.89
C GLU A 179 -61.51 -26.74 26.12
N LEU A 180 -60.92 -26.60 24.93
CA LEU A 180 -60.36 -27.68 24.12
C LEU A 180 -58.90 -27.36 23.77
N LYS A 181 -58.08 -28.40 23.62
CA LYS A 181 -56.79 -28.33 22.93
C LYS A 181 -56.89 -29.10 21.62
N ALA A 182 -56.38 -28.56 20.54
CA ALA A 182 -56.27 -29.28 19.27
C ALA A 182 -54.83 -29.30 18.75
N THR A 183 -54.55 -30.29 17.91
CA THR A 183 -53.29 -30.43 17.17
C THR A 183 -53.61 -30.76 15.71
N ALA A 184 -52.94 -30.08 14.79
CA ALA A 184 -53.13 -30.27 13.36
C ALA A 184 -51.81 -30.10 12.60
N THR A 185 -51.77 -30.59 11.37
CA THR A 185 -50.67 -30.40 10.43
C THR A 185 -51.24 -29.88 9.11
N GLU A 186 -50.77 -28.73 8.65
CA GLU A 186 -51.26 -28.06 7.45
C GLU A 186 -50.15 -27.83 6.44
N THR A 187 -50.40 -28.10 5.16
CA THR A 187 -49.38 -28.06 4.10
C THR A 187 -49.44 -26.83 3.20
N SER A 188 -50.50 -26.01 3.31
CA SER A 188 -50.71 -24.82 2.47
C SER A 188 -51.22 -23.63 3.29
N PRO A 189 -50.71 -22.41 3.02
CA PRO A 189 -51.15 -21.21 3.71
C PRO A 189 -52.54 -20.77 3.22
N ARG A 190 -53.38 -20.31 4.15
CA ARG A 190 -54.72 -19.78 3.87
C ARG A 190 -55.27 -18.98 5.05
N GLU A 191 -56.14 -18.02 4.77
CA GLU A 191 -57.15 -17.61 5.74
C GLU A 191 -58.18 -18.74 5.88
N THR A 192 -58.60 -19.03 7.10
CA THR A 192 -59.62 -20.01 7.39
C THR A 192 -60.37 -19.58 8.66
N GLU A 193 -61.31 -20.41 9.10
CA GLU A 193 -61.98 -20.24 10.38
C GLU A 193 -61.76 -21.48 11.24
N VAL A 194 -61.92 -21.32 12.56
CA VAL A 194 -62.09 -22.43 13.49
C VAL A 194 -63.47 -22.43 14.12
N ALA A 195 -63.97 -23.63 14.38
CA ALA A 195 -65.24 -23.85 15.07
C ALA A 195 -65.15 -25.10 15.96
N VAL A 196 -66.12 -25.29 16.83
CA VAL A 196 -66.29 -26.52 17.62
C VAL A 196 -67.62 -27.16 17.24
N ALA A 197 -67.58 -28.44 16.88
CA ALA A 197 -68.75 -29.27 16.68
C ALA A 197 -68.95 -30.18 17.89
N ASN A 198 -70.08 -30.05 18.57
CA ASN A 198 -70.50 -31.05 19.55
C ASN A 198 -71.06 -32.28 18.81
N PRO A 199 -70.84 -33.51 19.33
CA PRO A 199 -71.35 -34.73 18.72
C PRO A 199 -72.89 -34.77 18.74
N ASP A 200 -73.46 -35.57 17.83
CA ASP A 200 -74.88 -35.93 17.89
C ASP A 200 -75.19 -36.78 19.14
N PRO A 201 -76.45 -36.79 19.62
CA PRO A 201 -77.63 -36.19 18.99
C PRO A 201 -77.84 -34.70 19.32
N GLY A 202 -78.27 -33.96 18.30
CA GLY A 202 -78.43 -32.51 18.35
C GLY A 202 -77.13 -31.76 18.10
N GLY A 203 -76.18 -32.38 17.41
CA GLY A 203 -74.87 -31.84 17.11
C GLY A 203 -75.00 -30.52 16.34
N LYS A 204 -74.48 -29.44 16.92
CA LYS A 204 -74.36 -28.13 16.26
C LYS A 204 -72.92 -27.65 16.29
N ILE A 205 -72.57 -26.90 15.26
CA ILE A 205 -71.30 -26.19 15.14
C ILE A 205 -71.43 -24.84 15.84
N SER A 206 -70.37 -24.41 16.52
CA SER A 206 -70.32 -23.11 17.20
C SER A 206 -70.35 -21.95 16.21
N ASN A 207 -70.50 -20.73 16.74
CA ASN A 207 -70.02 -19.55 16.04
C ASN A 207 -68.54 -19.73 15.65
N LYS A 208 -68.15 -19.21 14.50
CA LYS A 208 -66.79 -19.31 13.98
C LYS A 208 -65.86 -18.21 14.53
N ARG A 209 -64.55 -18.43 14.41
CA ARG A 209 -63.50 -17.43 14.67
C ARG A 209 -62.47 -17.48 13.53
N GLY A 210 -62.05 -16.31 13.04
CA GLY A 210 -60.99 -16.22 12.04
C GLY A 210 -59.68 -16.81 12.57
N PHE A 211 -59.01 -17.59 11.71
CA PHE A 211 -57.78 -18.31 12.03
C PHE A 211 -56.88 -18.34 10.80
N ARG A 212 -55.62 -17.93 10.95
CA ARG A 212 -54.71 -17.75 9.82
C ARG A 212 -53.62 -18.82 9.82
N ILE A 213 -53.47 -19.50 8.69
CA ILE A 213 -52.32 -20.37 8.41
C ILE A 213 -51.39 -19.60 7.46
N ALA A 214 -50.31 -19.06 7.99
CA ALA A 214 -49.30 -18.32 7.24
C ALA A 214 -48.32 -19.24 6.50
N PRO A 215 -47.59 -18.74 5.47
CA PRO A 215 -46.50 -19.48 4.83
C PRO A 215 -45.39 -19.84 5.84
N PRO A 216 -44.39 -20.68 5.46
CA PRO A 216 -43.27 -20.99 6.34
C PRO A 216 -42.57 -19.74 6.87
N VAL A 217 -42.03 -19.81 8.09
CA VAL A 217 -41.18 -18.74 8.62
C VAL A 217 -39.96 -18.60 7.71
N THR A 218 -39.65 -17.36 7.32
CA THR A 218 -38.51 -17.05 6.46
C THR A 218 -37.53 -16.19 7.23
N ILE A 219 -36.24 -16.48 7.09
CA ILE A 219 -35.15 -15.64 7.60
C ILE A 219 -34.33 -15.19 6.41
N SER A 220 -33.89 -13.94 6.43
CA SER A 220 -32.86 -13.42 5.52
C SER A 220 -31.83 -12.62 6.31
N VAL A 221 -30.54 -12.89 6.11
CA VAL A 221 -29.43 -12.12 6.68
C VAL A 221 -28.88 -11.16 5.64
N THR A 222 -28.71 -9.90 6.02
CA THR A 222 -28.12 -8.87 5.15
C THR A 222 -26.97 -8.16 5.88
N PRO A 223 -25.80 -7.96 5.23
CA PRO A 223 -25.41 -8.48 3.91
C PRO A 223 -25.22 -10.00 3.87
N GLU A 224 -25.48 -10.64 2.73
CA GLU A 224 -25.27 -12.09 2.51
C GLU A 224 -23.78 -12.46 2.43
N LYS A 225 -22.95 -11.58 1.84
CA LYS A 225 -21.51 -11.82 1.65
C LYS A 225 -20.71 -10.57 2.00
N VAL A 226 -19.61 -10.73 2.75
CA VAL A 226 -18.71 -9.64 3.16
C VAL A 226 -17.26 -10.10 3.12
N THR A 227 -16.36 -9.27 2.60
CA THR A 227 -14.92 -9.38 2.86
C THR A 227 -14.54 -8.38 3.93
N LEU A 228 -13.85 -8.82 4.99
CA LEU A 228 -13.62 -8.04 6.20
C LEU A 228 -12.19 -8.22 6.72
N ARG A 229 -11.46 -7.12 6.95
CA ARG A 229 -10.14 -7.20 7.60
C ARG A 229 -10.31 -7.38 9.11
N LEU A 230 -9.40 -8.14 9.72
CA LEU A 230 -9.35 -8.29 11.18
C LEU A 230 -9.24 -6.90 11.85
N GLY A 231 -9.89 -6.73 13.00
CA GLY A 231 -10.02 -5.46 13.71
C GLY A 231 -11.17 -4.55 13.23
N VAL A 232 -11.86 -4.88 12.13
CA VAL A 232 -13.04 -4.14 11.65
C VAL A 232 -14.32 -4.91 11.96
N THR A 233 -15.25 -4.32 12.71
CA THR A 233 -16.56 -4.93 13.01
C THR A 233 -17.54 -4.78 11.85
N ARG A 234 -18.54 -5.68 11.74
CA ARG A 234 -19.61 -5.59 10.74
C ARG A 234 -20.99 -5.86 11.33
N GLN A 235 -21.90 -4.91 11.13
CA GLN A 235 -23.32 -5.12 11.41
C GLN A 235 -23.96 -6.06 10.38
N PHE A 236 -24.55 -7.14 10.86
CA PHE A 236 -25.54 -7.96 10.15
C PHE A 236 -26.95 -7.63 10.65
N ARG A 237 -27.93 -7.81 9.78
CA ARG A 237 -29.36 -7.66 10.11
C ARG A 237 -30.09 -8.91 9.67
N ALA A 238 -30.82 -9.53 10.59
CA ALA A 238 -31.78 -10.57 10.25
C ALA A 238 -33.16 -9.96 10.06
N SER A 239 -33.88 -10.41 9.03
CA SER A 239 -35.31 -10.13 8.85
C SER A 239 -36.10 -11.44 8.97
N ALA A 240 -37.09 -11.45 9.85
CA ALA A 240 -37.96 -12.60 10.10
C ALA A 240 -39.34 -12.35 9.49
N GLY A 241 -39.63 -13.06 8.39
CA GLY A 241 -40.89 -13.01 7.67
C GLY A 241 -41.88 -14.10 8.13
N ASN A 242 -43.17 -13.83 7.93
CA ASN A 242 -44.29 -14.74 8.26
C ASN A 242 -44.45 -15.11 9.76
N THR A 243 -43.80 -14.38 10.67
CA THR A 243 -43.90 -14.58 12.13
C THR A 243 -44.17 -13.26 12.88
N LEU A 244 -44.80 -13.36 14.06
CA LEU A 244 -44.97 -12.24 15.00
C LEU A 244 -43.76 -12.08 15.94
N ASP A 245 -43.16 -13.19 16.37
CA ASP A 245 -41.85 -13.15 17.02
C ASP A 245 -40.78 -13.01 15.93
N ARG A 246 -40.16 -11.83 15.88
CA ARG A 246 -39.12 -11.47 14.92
C ARG A 246 -37.70 -11.59 15.47
N THR A 247 -37.55 -12.17 16.66
CA THR A 247 -36.24 -12.35 17.30
C THR A 247 -35.50 -13.55 16.70
N VAL A 248 -34.18 -13.48 16.70
CA VAL A 248 -33.29 -14.54 16.21
C VAL A 248 -32.21 -14.85 17.23
N THR A 249 -31.68 -16.07 17.18
CA THR A 249 -30.43 -16.44 17.83
C THR A 249 -29.31 -16.45 16.79
N TRP A 250 -28.22 -15.72 17.06
CA TRP A 250 -27.05 -15.66 16.19
C TRP A 250 -26.01 -16.73 16.51
N TYR A 251 -25.38 -17.27 15.47
CA TYR A 251 -24.31 -18.26 15.53
C TYR A 251 -23.15 -17.87 14.60
N VAL A 252 -21.91 -18.10 15.02
CA VAL A 252 -20.71 -17.98 14.19
C VAL A 252 -20.07 -19.36 14.05
N ASN A 253 -19.92 -19.87 12.83
CA ASN A 253 -19.46 -21.24 12.56
C ASN A 253 -20.18 -22.32 13.41
N GLY A 254 -21.48 -22.13 13.66
CA GLY A 254 -22.32 -23.04 14.46
C GLY A 254 -22.26 -22.84 15.98
N ILE A 255 -21.43 -21.92 16.47
CA ILE A 255 -21.31 -21.59 17.91
C ILE A 255 -22.22 -20.40 18.22
N LYS A 256 -23.15 -20.53 19.18
CA LYS A 256 -24.05 -19.44 19.60
C LYS A 256 -23.23 -18.25 20.11
N GLY A 257 -23.41 -17.06 19.53
CA GLY A 257 -22.62 -15.87 19.85
C GLY A 257 -21.15 -15.90 19.38
N GLY A 258 -20.67 -17.01 18.84
CA GLY A 258 -19.29 -17.19 18.38
C GLY A 258 -18.26 -17.40 19.51
N ASN A 259 -16.97 -17.25 19.18
CA ASN A 259 -15.86 -17.42 20.11
C ASN A 259 -14.61 -16.63 19.64
N THR A 260 -13.52 -16.69 20.41
CA THR A 260 -12.26 -15.99 20.07
C THR A 260 -11.52 -16.54 18.84
N LEU A 261 -11.86 -17.75 18.36
CA LEU A 261 -11.23 -18.39 17.21
C LEU A 261 -11.86 -17.95 15.89
N TYR A 262 -13.18 -17.85 15.83
CA TYR A 262 -13.94 -17.50 14.63
C TYR A 262 -14.54 -16.09 14.66
N GLY A 263 -14.39 -15.36 15.77
CA GLY A 263 -15.06 -14.09 16.01
C GLY A 263 -16.37 -14.27 16.78
N THR A 264 -16.85 -13.16 17.35
CA THR A 264 -18.08 -13.11 18.16
C THR A 264 -19.15 -12.28 17.48
N ILE A 265 -20.41 -12.50 17.84
CA ILE A 265 -21.56 -11.71 17.39
C ILE A 265 -22.50 -11.46 18.56
N ASP A 266 -22.93 -10.22 18.74
CA ASP A 266 -23.91 -9.85 19.77
C ASP A 266 -25.36 -10.13 19.34
N GLU A 267 -26.31 -9.93 20.26
CA GLU A 267 -27.74 -10.13 19.99
C GLU A 267 -28.30 -9.15 18.94
N ALA A 268 -27.68 -7.97 18.79
CA ALA A 268 -28.03 -6.99 17.78
C ALA A 268 -27.52 -7.36 16.37
N GLY A 269 -26.61 -8.34 16.25
CA GLY A 269 -26.01 -8.80 15.01
C GLY A 269 -24.69 -8.10 14.65
N LEU A 270 -24.03 -7.42 15.58
CA LEU A 270 -22.71 -6.83 15.37
C LEU A 270 -21.63 -7.89 15.50
N TYR A 271 -21.05 -8.29 14.37
CA TYR A 271 -19.97 -9.27 14.30
C TYR A 271 -18.60 -8.60 14.49
N THR A 272 -17.79 -9.17 15.37
CA THR A 272 -16.40 -8.78 15.66
C THR A 272 -15.46 -9.93 15.25
N PRO A 273 -14.58 -9.73 14.25
CA PRO A 273 -13.60 -10.73 13.84
C PRO A 273 -12.65 -11.17 14.97
N PRO A 274 -12.04 -12.37 14.86
CA PRO A 274 -10.96 -12.78 15.76
C PRO A 274 -9.71 -11.90 15.60
N VAL A 275 -8.79 -11.97 16.55
CA VAL A 275 -7.53 -11.18 16.52
C VAL A 275 -6.47 -11.73 15.55
N MET A 276 -6.61 -12.98 15.11
CA MET A 276 -5.83 -13.62 14.05
C MET A 276 -6.75 -14.43 13.14
N LEU A 277 -6.32 -14.76 11.92
CA LEU A 277 -7.10 -15.63 11.04
C LEU A 277 -7.27 -17.03 11.67
N PRO A 278 -8.44 -17.67 11.52
CA PRO A 278 -8.62 -19.06 11.95
C PRO A 278 -7.64 -19.97 11.18
N PRO A 279 -7.04 -20.98 11.83
CA PRO A 279 -6.15 -21.93 11.17
C PRO A 279 -6.88 -22.72 10.09
N SER A 280 -6.15 -23.08 9.04
CA SER A 280 -6.61 -24.01 7.98
C SER A 280 -6.93 -25.39 8.57
N PRO A 281 -7.86 -26.19 8.00
CA PRO A 281 -8.30 -27.46 8.61
C PRO A 281 -7.16 -28.45 8.84
N ALA A 282 -6.11 -28.38 8.01
CA ALA A 282 -4.92 -29.22 8.08
C ALA A 282 -4.06 -29.03 9.36
N ALA A 283 -4.31 -27.98 10.16
CA ALA A 283 -3.53 -27.67 11.37
C ALA A 283 -4.23 -28.10 12.69
N LEU A 284 -5.39 -28.76 12.63
CA LEU A 284 -6.21 -29.10 13.79
C LEU A 284 -6.24 -30.62 14.07
N SER A 285 -5.11 -31.20 14.51
CA SER A 285 -5.02 -32.62 14.90
C SER A 285 -5.70 -32.99 16.24
N ALA A 286 -6.52 -32.11 16.82
CA ALA A 286 -7.09 -32.30 18.17
C ALA A 286 -8.46 -31.63 18.36
N VAL A 287 -9.46 -31.97 17.53
CA VAL A 287 -10.88 -31.64 17.79
C VAL A 287 -11.77 -32.85 17.41
N PRO A 288 -12.70 -33.30 18.27
CA PRO A 288 -13.63 -34.39 17.93
C PRO A 288 -14.55 -34.02 16.76
N ALA A 289 -14.73 -34.96 15.82
CA ALA A 289 -15.49 -34.74 14.60
C ALA A 289 -17.02 -34.75 14.82
N ASN A 290 -17.62 -33.60 15.20
CA ASN A 290 -19.06 -33.36 14.96
C ASN A 290 -19.50 -31.88 14.94
N THR A 291 -18.74 -30.98 14.30
CA THR A 291 -19.21 -29.62 13.98
C THR A 291 -18.86 -29.21 12.55
N SER A 292 -19.79 -28.49 11.90
CA SER A 292 -19.80 -28.17 10.47
C SER A 292 -18.53 -27.47 9.96
N THR A 293 -17.97 -28.02 8.89
CA THR A 293 -16.83 -27.56 8.10
C THR A 293 -16.82 -26.06 7.75
N ALA A 294 -15.94 -25.30 8.40
CA ALA A 294 -15.31 -24.08 7.89
C ALA A 294 -14.09 -23.70 8.77
N ALA A 295 -12.94 -24.34 8.51
CA ALA A 295 -11.65 -23.88 9.04
C ALA A 295 -10.85 -23.23 7.89
N GLY A 296 -10.09 -22.18 8.19
CA GLY A 296 -9.55 -21.22 7.22
C GLY A 296 -10.22 -19.84 7.31
N PRO A 297 -9.98 -18.93 6.34
CA PRO A 297 -10.38 -17.52 6.41
C PRO A 297 -11.88 -17.26 6.15
N VAL A 298 -12.72 -18.29 6.04
CA VAL A 298 -14.16 -18.13 5.76
C VAL A 298 -14.96 -18.47 7.02
N VAL A 299 -15.83 -17.55 7.42
CA VAL A 299 -16.68 -17.65 8.61
C VAL A 299 -18.14 -17.47 8.22
N ASN A 300 -18.99 -18.36 8.73
CA ASN A 300 -20.43 -18.37 8.49
C ASN A 300 -21.16 -17.71 9.67
N VAL A 301 -21.86 -16.60 9.42
CA VAL A 301 -22.70 -15.88 10.38
C VAL A 301 -24.15 -16.25 10.12
N LYS A 302 -24.72 -17.08 11.00
CA LYS A 302 -26.06 -17.66 10.84
C LYS A 302 -27.06 -17.07 11.83
N ALA A 303 -28.21 -16.62 11.33
CA ALA A 303 -29.37 -16.28 12.15
C ALA A 303 -30.38 -17.43 12.12
N VAL A 304 -30.86 -17.86 13.28
CA VAL A 304 -31.91 -18.87 13.45
C VAL A 304 -33.14 -18.21 14.08
N SER A 305 -34.33 -18.44 13.54
CA SER A 305 -35.57 -17.91 14.11
C SER A 305 -35.86 -18.52 15.48
N ASN A 306 -36.25 -17.69 16.45
CA ASN A 306 -36.75 -18.18 17.73
C ASN A 306 -38.19 -18.74 17.61
N ALA A 307 -38.95 -18.31 16.59
CA ALA A 307 -40.31 -18.78 16.31
C ALA A 307 -40.37 -20.16 15.63
N ASP A 308 -39.37 -20.48 14.78
CA ASP A 308 -39.18 -21.79 14.16
C ASP A 308 -37.68 -22.08 14.02
N PRO A 309 -37.08 -22.93 14.89
CA PRO A 309 -35.65 -23.25 14.83
C PRO A 309 -35.17 -23.90 13.54
N LYS A 310 -36.06 -24.32 12.62
CA LYS A 310 -35.70 -24.79 11.28
C LYS A 310 -35.51 -23.66 10.28
N ALA A 311 -36.17 -22.51 10.49
CA ALA A 311 -36.02 -21.32 9.67
C ALA A 311 -34.73 -20.58 10.04
N SER A 312 -33.80 -20.50 9.09
CA SER A 312 -32.50 -19.85 9.29
C SER A 312 -31.90 -19.42 7.97
N ASP A 313 -31.03 -18.41 8.02
CA ASP A 313 -30.21 -17.96 6.88
C ASP A 313 -28.79 -17.64 7.35
N THR A 314 -27.82 -17.71 6.43
CA THR A 314 -26.39 -17.67 6.72
C THR A 314 -25.65 -16.73 5.77
N ALA A 315 -25.05 -15.69 6.34
CA ALA A 315 -24.10 -14.86 5.63
C ALA A 315 -22.68 -15.44 5.67
N VAL A 316 -21.91 -15.22 4.61
CA VAL A 316 -20.52 -15.67 4.46
C VAL A 316 -19.57 -14.47 4.62
N VAL A 317 -18.61 -14.60 5.54
CA VAL A 317 -17.59 -13.60 5.83
C VAL A 317 -16.22 -14.14 5.43
N THR A 318 -15.61 -13.55 4.41
CA THR A 318 -14.21 -13.80 4.05
C THR A 318 -13.31 -12.86 4.84
N LEU A 319 -12.61 -13.40 5.83
CA LEU A 319 -11.64 -12.67 6.63
C LEU A 319 -10.34 -12.44 5.85
N GLN A 320 -9.78 -11.25 6.03
CA GLN A 320 -8.48 -10.84 5.53
C GLN A 320 -7.60 -10.40 6.70
N ASN A 321 -6.29 -10.59 6.59
CA ASN A 321 -5.33 -10.08 7.56
C ASN A 321 -5.54 -8.57 7.80
N ALA A 322 -5.25 -8.10 9.01
CA ALA A 322 -5.22 -6.66 9.28
C ALA A 322 -4.19 -5.96 8.39
N ILE A 323 -4.34 -4.65 8.18
CA ILE A 323 -3.22 -3.84 7.70
C ILE A 323 -2.28 -3.69 8.91
N PRO A 324 -1.02 -4.16 8.82
CA PRO A 324 -0.12 -4.08 9.96
C PRO A 324 0.33 -2.64 10.17
N VAL A 325 0.62 -2.26 11.42
CA VAL A 325 1.16 -0.94 11.78
C VAL A 325 2.34 -1.15 12.71
N ILE A 326 3.49 -0.55 12.41
CA ILE A 326 4.66 -0.53 13.28
C ILE A 326 4.62 0.75 14.10
N THR A 327 4.70 0.63 15.44
CA THR A 327 4.76 1.76 16.37
C THR A 327 6.15 1.98 16.95
N SER A 328 7.00 0.94 16.99
CA SER A 328 8.40 1.04 17.42
C SER A 328 9.24 -0.12 16.89
N ALA A 329 10.54 0.10 16.72
CA ALA A 329 11.53 -0.97 16.63
C ALA A 329 12.83 -0.57 17.35
N ASN A 330 13.46 -1.53 18.01
CA ASN A 330 14.66 -1.33 18.83
C ASN A 330 15.70 -2.41 18.50
N PRO A 331 17.00 -2.09 18.35
CA PRO A 331 17.63 -0.76 18.47
C PRO A 331 17.26 0.24 17.36
N GLY A 332 17.14 1.51 17.73
CA GLY A 332 16.87 2.63 16.81
C GLY A 332 18.06 3.08 15.95
N LYS A 333 19.28 2.72 16.36
CA LYS A 333 20.54 2.95 15.64
C LYS A 333 21.23 1.62 15.37
N LEU A 334 21.57 1.38 14.11
CA LEU A 334 22.23 0.16 13.63
C LEU A 334 23.66 0.45 13.19
N VAL A 335 24.50 -0.59 13.21
CA VAL A 335 25.83 -0.59 12.60
C VAL A 335 25.71 -1.28 11.25
N ALA A 336 26.07 -0.62 10.15
CA ALA A 336 26.01 -1.24 8.83
C ALA A 336 26.93 -2.47 8.74
N GLY A 337 26.52 -3.46 7.97
CA GLY A 337 27.22 -4.73 7.82
C GLY A 337 27.11 -5.68 9.03
N SER A 338 26.68 -5.21 10.20
CA SER A 338 26.53 -6.03 11.41
C SER A 338 25.29 -6.94 11.36
N GLN A 339 25.32 -8.02 12.15
CA GLN A 339 24.11 -8.77 12.49
C GLN A 339 23.33 -7.99 13.55
N VAL A 340 22.04 -7.76 13.28
CA VAL A 340 21.12 -7.03 14.16
C VAL A 340 19.94 -7.91 14.51
N GLN A 341 19.45 -7.78 15.75
CA GLN A 341 18.16 -8.30 16.19
C GLN A 341 17.25 -7.11 16.50
N LEU A 342 16.13 -7.00 15.79
CA LEU A 342 15.12 -5.97 15.99
C LEU A 342 13.95 -6.54 16.79
N ALA A 343 13.65 -5.91 17.91
CA ALA A 343 12.37 -6.05 18.60
C ALA A 343 11.42 -4.99 18.04
N ILE A 344 10.39 -5.42 17.32
CA ILE A 344 9.40 -4.59 16.63
C ILE A 344 8.07 -4.69 17.40
N SER A 345 7.41 -3.56 17.63
CA SER A 345 6.08 -3.50 18.26
C SER A 345 5.11 -2.72 17.38
N GLY A 346 3.83 -3.03 17.52
CA GLY A 346 2.79 -2.49 16.65
C GLY A 346 1.45 -3.19 16.83
N THR A 347 0.67 -3.26 15.76
CA THR A 347 -0.65 -3.91 15.74
C THR A 347 -0.93 -4.60 14.42
N GLY A 348 -1.73 -5.67 14.45
CA GLY A 348 -2.24 -6.34 13.26
C GLY A 348 -1.22 -7.24 12.56
N PHE A 349 -0.17 -7.68 13.26
CA PHE A 349 0.82 -8.61 12.70
C PHE A 349 0.22 -10.01 12.53
N ALA A 350 0.32 -10.59 11.34
CA ALA A 350 -0.26 -11.89 11.01
C ALA A 350 0.78 -13.02 10.99
N ALA A 351 0.35 -14.26 11.23
CA ALA A 351 1.20 -15.43 11.04
C ALA A 351 1.75 -15.48 9.60
N GLY A 352 3.06 -15.73 9.45
CA GLY A 352 3.74 -15.65 8.16
C GLY A 352 4.07 -14.23 7.68
N ALA A 353 3.96 -13.20 8.54
CA ALA A 353 4.44 -11.87 8.23
C ALA A 353 5.95 -11.85 7.92
N GLN A 354 6.31 -11.12 6.87
CA GLN A 354 7.70 -10.88 6.49
C GLN A 354 8.15 -9.52 7.01
N VAL A 355 9.26 -9.48 7.73
CA VAL A 355 9.93 -8.23 8.11
C VAL A 355 10.99 -7.88 7.06
N LEU A 356 11.05 -6.62 6.66
CA LEU A 356 12.00 -6.06 5.72
C LEU A 356 12.79 -4.94 6.40
N LEU A 357 14.12 -5.03 6.36
CA LEU A 357 15.05 -3.97 6.72
C LEU A 357 15.68 -3.43 5.44
N GLY A 358 15.19 -2.27 5.01
CA GLY A 358 15.33 -1.78 3.65
C GLY A 358 14.77 -2.79 2.65
N SER A 359 15.58 -3.21 1.68
CA SER A 359 15.24 -4.28 0.73
C SER A 359 15.50 -5.69 1.26
N THR A 360 16.14 -5.84 2.43
CA THR A 360 16.61 -7.14 2.94
C THR A 360 15.58 -7.78 3.86
N PRO A 361 15.07 -9.00 3.57
CA PRO A 361 14.23 -9.75 4.50
C PRO A 361 14.98 -10.12 5.78
N LEU A 362 14.32 -10.00 6.92
CA LEU A 362 14.82 -10.51 8.20
C LEU A 362 14.19 -11.86 8.56
N THR A 363 14.95 -12.70 9.24
CA THR A 363 14.48 -13.96 9.82
C THR A 363 13.65 -13.67 11.07
N VAL A 364 12.37 -14.02 11.06
CA VAL A 364 11.46 -13.87 12.22
C VAL A 364 11.68 -15.03 13.19
N HIS A 365 11.94 -14.70 14.46
CA HIS A 365 12.14 -15.66 15.57
C HIS A 365 10.92 -15.81 16.45
N SER A 366 10.19 -14.72 16.68
CA SER A 366 8.94 -14.73 17.44
C SER A 366 7.95 -13.74 16.85
N LEU A 367 6.66 -14.07 16.96
CA LEU A 367 5.56 -13.29 16.41
C LEU A 367 4.32 -13.41 17.29
N SER A 368 3.70 -12.28 17.56
CA SER A 368 2.38 -12.10 18.16
C SER A 368 1.64 -10.99 17.40
N PRO A 369 0.33 -10.79 17.59
CA PRO A 369 -0.43 -9.73 16.91
C PRO A 369 0.09 -8.30 17.10
N THR A 370 0.96 -8.07 18.10
CA THR A 370 1.47 -6.74 18.48
C THR A 370 3.00 -6.65 18.62
N ALA A 371 3.73 -7.76 18.50
CA ALA A 371 5.18 -7.77 18.66
C ALA A 371 5.85 -8.87 17.81
N ILE A 372 6.99 -8.55 17.20
CA ILE A 372 7.86 -9.47 16.46
C ILE A 372 9.31 -9.26 16.89
N VAL A 373 10.06 -10.35 17.05
CA VAL A 373 11.52 -10.30 17.08
C VAL A 373 12.07 -10.92 15.80
N ALA A 374 12.88 -10.18 15.06
CA ALA A 374 13.50 -10.64 13.82
C ALA A 374 14.99 -10.29 13.78
N SER A 375 15.82 -11.05 13.07
CA SER A 375 17.24 -10.75 12.90
C SER A 375 17.73 -10.89 11.47
N GLY A 376 18.86 -10.25 11.18
CA GLY A 376 19.56 -10.34 9.91
C GLY A 376 20.68 -9.32 9.81
N LYS A 377 21.21 -9.10 8.61
CA LYS A 377 22.30 -8.15 8.37
C LYS A 377 21.74 -6.75 8.10
N ALA A 378 22.25 -5.72 8.79
CA ALA A 378 21.95 -4.34 8.45
C ALA A 378 22.70 -3.93 7.17
N GLY A 379 21.99 -3.40 6.17
CA GLY A 379 22.60 -2.73 5.02
C GLY A 379 23.15 -1.33 5.38
N PRO A 380 23.87 -0.66 4.47
CA PRO A 380 24.42 0.69 4.67
C PRO A 380 23.35 1.77 4.90
N GLY A 381 22.13 1.55 4.38
CA GLY A 381 21.06 2.54 4.38
C GLY A 381 21.28 3.63 3.32
N PHE A 382 20.20 4.32 2.93
CA PHE A 382 20.31 5.48 2.05
C PHE A 382 20.51 6.74 2.92
N GLY A 383 21.63 7.45 2.72
CA GLY A 383 21.93 8.65 3.51
C GLY A 383 22.03 8.40 5.03
N GLY A 384 22.48 7.21 5.45
CA GLY A 384 22.52 6.83 6.88
C GLY A 384 21.15 6.52 7.49
N MET A 385 20.12 6.29 6.67
CA MET A 385 18.78 5.87 7.10
C MET A 385 18.35 4.59 6.42
N ILE A 386 17.65 3.74 7.17
CA ILE A 386 17.04 2.52 6.65
C ILE A 386 15.64 2.35 7.24
N SER A 387 14.70 1.97 6.39
CA SER A 387 13.34 1.66 6.79
C SER A 387 13.25 0.24 7.37
N VAL A 388 12.54 0.08 8.48
CA VAL A 388 11.94 -1.21 8.85
C VAL A 388 10.47 -1.19 8.44
N SER A 389 10.03 -2.24 7.76
CA SER A 389 8.64 -2.41 7.34
C SER A 389 8.24 -3.87 7.46
N LEU A 390 6.94 -4.14 7.49
CA LEU A 390 6.38 -5.47 7.62
C LEU A 390 5.33 -5.70 6.53
N ARG A 391 5.31 -6.91 5.95
CA ARG A 391 4.28 -7.35 5.02
C ARG A 391 3.53 -8.55 5.58
N ASN A 392 2.23 -8.39 5.82
CA ASN A 392 1.33 -9.50 6.10
C ASN A 392 1.08 -10.30 4.80
N PRO A 393 0.99 -11.65 4.87
CA PRO A 393 0.67 -12.49 3.72
C PRO A 393 -0.83 -12.43 3.37
N ASP A 394 -1.20 -13.12 2.29
CA ASP A 394 -2.60 -13.34 1.93
C ASP A 394 -3.30 -14.35 2.86
N PRO A 395 -4.64 -14.30 3.00
CA PRO A 395 -5.57 -13.41 2.28
C PRO A 395 -5.55 -11.96 2.78
N GLY A 396 -5.50 -11.02 1.83
CA GLY A 396 -5.50 -9.59 2.11
C GLY A 396 -4.11 -9.06 2.43
N ALA A 397 -3.08 -9.52 1.71
CA ALA A 397 -1.71 -9.05 1.89
C ALA A 397 -1.62 -7.52 1.95
N ALA A 398 -0.83 -7.00 2.89
CA ALA A 398 -0.69 -5.57 3.12
C ALA A 398 0.66 -5.26 3.74
N ASN A 399 1.26 -4.14 3.33
CA ASN A 399 2.45 -3.58 3.94
C ASN A 399 2.06 -2.66 5.10
N SER A 400 2.93 -2.55 6.09
CA SER A 400 2.83 -1.55 7.15
C SER A 400 3.28 -0.18 6.66
N ASN A 401 3.08 0.84 7.51
CA ASN A 401 3.97 2.00 7.48
C ASN A 401 5.43 1.54 7.61
N ALA A 402 6.35 2.26 6.96
CA ALA A 402 7.76 2.18 7.32
C ALA A 402 8.00 2.97 8.62
N MET A 403 8.96 2.50 9.42
CA MET A 403 9.56 3.28 10.48
C MET A 403 11.07 3.40 10.20
N VAL A 404 11.66 4.55 10.44
CA VAL A 404 13.04 4.83 10.02
C VAL A 404 14.01 4.60 11.18
N LEU A 405 15.08 3.87 10.89
CA LEU A 405 16.20 3.60 11.78
C LEU A 405 17.44 4.33 11.24
N SER A 406 18.29 4.84 12.11
CA SER A 406 19.58 5.38 11.70
C SER A 406 20.58 4.24 11.50
N VAL A 407 21.36 4.29 10.42
CA VAL A 407 22.51 3.41 10.20
C VAL A 407 23.77 4.26 10.30
N GLY A 408 24.79 3.72 10.95
CA GLY A 408 26.09 4.37 11.04
C GLY A 408 27.25 3.39 10.99
N PRO A 409 28.47 3.93 10.97
CA PRO A 409 29.70 3.16 11.01
C PRO A 409 29.88 2.42 12.35
N ALA A 410 30.63 1.33 12.33
CA ALA A 410 30.99 0.57 13.55
C ALA A 410 31.89 1.39 14.49
N ARG A 411 32.80 2.16 13.90
CA ARG A 411 33.70 3.10 14.57
C ARG A 411 33.56 4.44 13.88
N GLN A 412 33.29 5.51 14.62
CA GLN A 412 33.13 6.83 14.05
C GLN A 412 34.34 7.72 14.37
N VAL A 413 35.25 7.91 13.41
CA VAL A 413 36.39 8.84 13.53
C VAL A 413 36.07 10.25 13.03
N MET A 414 34.98 10.44 12.28
CA MET A 414 34.48 11.76 11.85
C MET A 414 32.96 11.79 11.60
N THR A 415 32.40 12.98 11.39
CA THR A 415 30.99 13.15 11.03
C THR A 415 30.74 12.80 9.56
N ALA A 416 29.51 12.39 9.22
CA ALA A 416 29.13 12.09 7.84
C ALA A 416 29.28 13.32 6.94
N GLN A 417 28.95 14.51 7.44
CA GLN A 417 29.13 15.79 6.75
C GLN A 417 30.60 16.09 6.41
N ALA A 418 31.53 15.86 7.35
CA ALA A 418 32.96 16.06 7.10
C ALA A 418 33.50 15.05 6.07
N ALA A 419 33.13 13.77 6.22
CA ALA A 419 33.49 12.72 5.25
C ALA A 419 32.97 13.05 3.85
N ALA A 420 31.69 13.40 3.72
CA ALA A 420 31.06 13.70 2.44
C ALA A 420 31.65 14.94 1.74
N ARG A 421 31.99 16.00 2.48
CA ARG A 421 32.73 17.17 1.96
C ARG A 421 34.13 16.82 1.45
N PHE A 422 34.85 15.97 2.19
CA PHE A 422 36.15 15.49 1.73
C PHE A 422 36.03 14.65 0.46
N LEU A 423 34.97 13.85 0.35
CA LEU A 423 34.70 13.00 -0.82
C LEU A 423 34.23 13.78 -2.05
N GLU A 424 33.55 14.91 -1.94
CA GLU A 424 33.24 15.78 -3.08
C GLU A 424 34.51 16.21 -3.83
N ARG A 425 35.47 16.81 -3.10
CA ARG A 425 36.73 17.28 -3.68
C ARG A 425 37.70 16.16 -4.09
N THR A 426 37.55 14.94 -3.55
CA THR A 426 38.45 13.80 -3.84
C THR A 426 37.86 12.69 -4.73
N THR A 427 36.58 12.76 -5.08
CA THR A 427 35.90 11.75 -5.92
C THR A 427 35.00 12.45 -6.94
N TRP A 428 34.21 11.68 -7.69
CA TRP A 428 33.17 12.26 -8.57
C TRP A 428 31.87 12.63 -7.82
N GLY A 429 31.92 12.66 -6.48
CA GLY A 429 30.79 12.82 -5.55
C GLY A 429 30.66 11.59 -4.66
N PRO A 430 30.28 11.72 -3.38
CA PRO A 430 30.18 10.58 -2.47
C PRO A 430 29.04 9.63 -2.85
N THR A 431 29.29 8.32 -2.67
CA THR A 431 28.23 7.32 -2.46
C THR A 431 27.97 7.16 -0.96
N PRO A 432 26.79 6.66 -0.53
CA PRO A 432 26.52 6.35 0.88
C PRO A 432 27.61 5.47 1.52
N ASP A 433 28.04 4.42 0.81
CA ASP A 433 29.08 3.49 1.26
C ASP A 433 30.44 4.19 1.44
N SER A 434 30.82 5.10 0.53
CA SER A 434 32.09 5.84 0.63
C SER A 434 32.12 6.81 1.82
N ILE A 435 30.97 7.42 2.16
CA ILE A 435 30.84 8.25 3.36
C ILE A 435 31.09 7.40 4.60
N GLN A 436 30.39 6.25 4.72
CA GLN A 436 30.58 5.37 5.87
C GLN A 436 32.02 4.87 5.98
N HIS A 437 32.62 4.42 4.88
CA HIS A 437 34.00 3.95 4.84
C HIS A 437 34.97 5.01 5.37
N LEU A 438 34.86 6.26 4.89
CA LEU A 438 35.71 7.35 5.35
C LEU A 438 35.42 7.74 6.82
N GLN A 439 34.19 7.58 7.31
CA GLN A 439 33.88 7.73 8.74
C GLN A 439 34.51 6.64 9.63
N GLU A 440 34.89 5.49 9.08
CA GLU A 440 35.57 4.39 9.80
C GLU A 440 37.10 4.47 9.70
N THR A 441 37.62 4.73 8.50
CA THR A 441 39.06 4.71 8.20
C THR A 441 39.76 6.05 8.43
N GLY A 442 39.08 7.16 8.13
CA GLY A 442 39.62 8.51 8.20
C GLY A 442 40.54 8.89 7.02
N ILE A 443 40.73 10.19 6.83
CA ILE A 443 41.43 10.80 5.68
C ILE A 443 42.82 10.19 5.38
N PRO A 444 43.71 9.94 6.37
CA PRO A 444 45.04 9.40 6.06
C PRO A 444 45.00 7.99 5.45
N ALA A 445 44.10 7.13 5.93
CA ALA A 445 43.93 5.77 5.41
C ALA A 445 43.29 5.80 4.01
N PHE A 446 42.21 6.56 3.84
CA PHE A 446 41.57 6.75 2.53
C PHE A 446 42.54 7.28 1.47
N LEU A 447 43.38 8.27 1.80
CA LEU A 447 44.39 8.76 0.85
C LEU A 447 45.43 7.68 0.50
N GLN A 448 45.84 6.84 1.45
CA GLN A 448 46.73 5.71 1.16
C GLN A 448 46.06 4.65 0.25
N GLU A 449 44.78 4.37 0.45
CA GLU A 449 43.98 3.51 -0.42
C GLU A 449 43.87 4.10 -1.84
N GLN A 450 43.58 5.40 -1.97
CA GLN A 450 43.53 6.08 -3.26
C GLN A 450 44.87 6.03 -4.01
N PHE A 451 46.00 6.18 -3.31
CA PHE A 451 47.33 6.05 -3.89
C PHE A 451 47.64 4.64 -4.38
N ALA A 452 47.28 3.64 -3.56
CA ALA A 452 47.50 2.22 -3.84
C ALA A 452 46.50 1.61 -4.83
N ALA A 453 45.36 2.28 -5.08
CA ALA A 453 44.32 1.80 -5.98
C ALA A 453 44.87 1.60 -7.41
N PRO A 454 44.62 0.44 -8.04
CA PRO A 454 44.95 0.19 -9.43
C PRO A 454 44.33 1.24 -10.35
N ILE A 455 45.05 1.60 -11.41
CA ILE A 455 44.60 2.58 -12.40
C ILE A 455 43.37 2.01 -13.13
N SER A 456 42.26 2.75 -13.15
CA SER A 456 41.09 2.36 -13.95
C SER A 456 41.39 2.45 -15.44
N GLU A 457 41.26 1.33 -16.14
CA GLU A 457 41.62 1.22 -17.56
C GLU A 457 40.59 1.87 -18.50
N LEU A 458 41.08 2.48 -19.58
CA LEU A 458 40.29 2.78 -20.77
C LEU A 458 40.47 1.64 -21.78
N PRO A 459 39.47 1.28 -22.59
CA PRO A 459 39.58 0.24 -23.61
C PRO A 459 40.67 0.57 -24.65
N GLU A 460 41.24 -0.46 -25.28
CA GLU A 460 42.21 -0.24 -26.36
C GLU A 460 41.62 0.62 -27.49
N PRO A 461 42.43 1.50 -28.11
CA PRO A 461 41.95 2.32 -29.22
C PRO A 461 41.65 1.44 -30.43
N ILE A 462 40.46 1.63 -31.01
CA ILE A 462 40.10 0.99 -32.27
C ILE A 462 40.90 1.67 -33.38
N ALA A 463 41.75 0.91 -34.07
CA ALA A 463 42.56 1.43 -35.18
C ALA A 463 41.68 2.09 -36.25
N GLU A 464 42.10 3.26 -36.72
CA GLU A 464 41.46 4.07 -37.78
C GLU A 464 40.03 4.58 -37.49
N SER A 465 39.45 4.24 -36.34
CA SER A 465 38.12 4.70 -35.93
C SER A 465 38.12 6.13 -35.38
N THR A 466 37.15 6.93 -35.82
CA THR A 466 36.78 8.23 -35.23
C THR A 466 35.89 8.09 -33.99
N SER A 467 35.45 6.88 -33.64
CA SER A 467 34.54 6.66 -32.51
C SER A 467 35.31 6.52 -31.19
N ILE A 468 35.32 7.60 -30.40
CA ILE A 468 35.85 7.58 -29.01
C ILE A 468 34.78 7.19 -27.97
N GLY A 469 33.54 6.93 -28.41
CA GLY A 469 32.41 6.58 -27.56
C GLY A 469 32.67 5.43 -26.58
N PRO A 470 33.34 4.31 -26.95
CA PRO A 470 33.68 3.25 -26.00
C PRO A 470 34.56 3.74 -24.83
N ALA A 471 35.56 4.58 -25.11
CA ALA A 471 36.43 5.15 -24.09
C ALA A 471 35.71 6.20 -23.23
N GLN A 472 34.83 7.01 -23.80
CA GLN A 472 33.96 7.91 -23.03
C GLN A 472 33.04 7.11 -22.09
N ARG A 473 32.39 6.03 -22.56
CA ARG A 473 31.55 5.17 -21.70
C ARG A 473 32.32 4.51 -20.58
N ALA A 474 33.55 4.05 -20.86
CA ALA A 474 34.45 3.50 -19.86
C ALA A 474 34.84 4.56 -18.81
N PHE A 475 35.15 5.79 -19.21
CA PHE A 475 35.39 6.89 -18.27
C PHE A 475 34.21 7.09 -17.31
N TYR A 476 32.97 7.17 -17.80
CA TYR A 476 31.81 7.31 -16.92
C TYR A 476 31.57 6.08 -16.04
N LEU A 477 31.82 4.86 -16.54
CA LEU A 477 31.71 3.64 -15.73
C LEU A 477 32.76 3.62 -14.62
N ASN A 478 34.02 3.91 -14.95
CA ASN A 478 35.14 4.01 -14.00
C ASN A 478 34.91 5.11 -12.96
N ALA A 479 34.28 6.23 -13.36
CA ALA A 479 33.87 7.28 -12.43
C ALA A 479 32.78 6.82 -11.46
N MET A 480 31.86 5.95 -11.90
CA MET A 480 30.82 5.37 -11.05
C MET A 480 31.34 4.26 -10.12
N THR A 481 32.27 3.40 -10.56
CA THR A 481 32.62 2.15 -9.85
C THR A 481 34.10 1.93 -9.51
N GLY A 482 35.01 2.65 -10.17
CA GLY A 482 36.45 2.52 -10.00
C GLY A 482 36.94 2.98 -8.62
N GLN A 483 37.96 2.31 -8.09
CA GLN A 483 38.45 2.56 -6.73
C GLN A 483 39.43 3.75 -6.65
N ASP A 484 40.09 4.10 -7.76
CA ASP A 484 41.09 5.17 -7.89
C ASP A 484 40.47 6.56 -8.15
N GLN A 485 39.35 6.86 -7.48
CA GLN A 485 38.54 8.08 -7.66
C GLN A 485 39.36 9.38 -7.69
N LEU A 486 40.30 9.54 -6.75
CA LEU A 486 41.17 10.73 -6.67
C LEU A 486 42.16 10.78 -7.85
N ARG A 487 42.67 9.63 -8.30
CA ARG A 487 43.55 9.55 -9.48
C ARG A 487 42.80 10.01 -10.72
N GLN A 488 41.55 9.56 -10.89
CA GLN A 488 40.68 9.97 -11.99
C GLN A 488 40.37 11.48 -11.95
N ARG A 489 40.08 12.04 -10.77
CA ARG A 489 39.86 13.49 -10.60
C ARG A 489 41.10 14.31 -10.96
N VAL A 490 42.29 13.88 -10.55
CA VAL A 490 43.56 14.55 -10.92
C VAL A 490 43.88 14.38 -12.41
N ALA A 491 43.70 13.20 -13.00
CA ALA A 491 43.88 12.97 -14.44
C ALA A 491 42.94 13.85 -15.28
N PHE A 492 41.70 14.00 -14.83
CA PHE A 492 40.72 14.89 -15.45
C PHE A 492 41.13 16.36 -15.31
N ALA A 493 41.51 16.81 -14.11
CA ALA A 493 42.04 18.16 -13.89
C ALA A 493 43.25 18.46 -14.80
N LEU A 494 44.18 17.51 -14.94
CA LEU A 494 45.32 17.60 -15.86
C LEU A 494 44.88 17.68 -17.32
N SER A 495 43.84 16.96 -17.75
CA SER A 495 43.29 17.07 -19.12
C SER A 495 42.68 18.45 -19.42
N GLN A 496 42.30 19.20 -18.37
CA GLN A 496 41.80 20.57 -18.46
C GLN A 496 42.88 21.66 -18.35
N ILE A 497 44.15 21.26 -18.17
CA ILE A 497 45.33 22.12 -18.07
C ILE A 497 46.25 21.86 -19.27
N LEU A 498 46.61 20.60 -19.47
CA LEU A 498 47.41 20.07 -20.57
C LEU A 498 46.44 19.66 -21.71
N VAL A 499 45.80 20.67 -22.31
CA VAL A 499 44.63 20.48 -23.19
C VAL A 499 45.03 19.90 -24.55
N VAL A 500 44.32 18.84 -24.96
CA VAL A 500 44.16 18.40 -26.36
C VAL A 500 42.68 18.26 -26.66
N SER A 501 42.28 18.27 -27.95
CA SER A 501 40.87 18.21 -28.33
C SER A 501 40.57 17.27 -29.49
N GLY A 502 39.55 16.44 -29.30
CA GLY A 502 38.88 15.67 -30.35
C GLY A 502 38.36 16.49 -31.53
N VAL A 503 38.21 17.81 -31.39
CA VAL A 503 37.88 18.71 -32.51
C VAL A 503 39.01 18.73 -33.56
N LYS A 504 40.27 18.63 -33.15
CA LYS A 504 41.46 18.58 -34.04
C LYS A 504 42.08 17.17 -34.13
N THR A 505 41.93 16.35 -33.11
CA THR A 505 42.41 14.95 -33.04
C THR A 505 41.29 13.96 -32.67
N PRO A 506 40.32 13.70 -33.57
CA PRO A 506 39.08 12.96 -33.26
C PRO A 506 39.23 11.44 -33.12
N GLN A 507 40.37 10.83 -33.52
CA GLN A 507 40.45 9.37 -33.60
C GLN A 507 40.75 8.72 -32.23
N SER A 508 40.22 7.52 -31.97
CA SER A 508 40.45 6.84 -30.68
C SER A 508 41.92 6.55 -30.42
N ASN A 509 42.68 6.20 -31.46
CA ASN A 509 44.14 5.99 -31.38
C ASN A 509 44.94 7.28 -31.12
N GLN A 510 44.32 8.46 -31.18
CA GLN A 510 44.95 9.74 -30.84
C GLN A 510 44.67 10.11 -29.38
N LEU A 511 43.40 10.10 -28.97
CA LEU A 511 43.01 10.56 -27.63
C LEU A 511 43.24 9.52 -26.53
N VAL A 512 42.95 8.23 -26.76
CA VAL A 512 43.03 7.21 -25.69
C VAL A 512 44.44 7.06 -25.12
N PRO A 513 45.53 7.00 -25.92
CA PRO A 513 46.89 6.98 -25.39
C PRO A 513 47.23 8.22 -24.55
N TYR A 514 46.76 9.41 -24.97
CA TYR A 514 46.97 10.65 -24.23
C TYR A 514 46.26 10.63 -22.87
N MET A 515 44.99 10.22 -22.81
CA MET A 515 44.24 10.14 -21.56
C MET A 515 44.78 9.05 -20.62
N ARG A 516 45.27 7.92 -21.16
CA ARG A 516 46.00 6.90 -20.39
C ARG A 516 47.27 7.46 -19.76
N MET A 517 48.08 8.20 -20.53
CA MET A 517 49.30 8.87 -20.03
C MET A 517 49.00 9.86 -18.90
N LEU A 518 47.94 10.67 -19.01
CA LEU A 518 47.51 11.55 -17.90
C LEU A 518 47.12 10.76 -16.65
N SER A 519 46.40 9.65 -16.79
CA SER A 519 45.98 8.79 -15.66
C SER A 519 47.17 8.11 -14.98
N GLN A 520 48.14 7.61 -15.76
CA GLN A 520 49.38 7.00 -15.27
C GLN A 520 50.24 7.99 -14.46
N ASN A 521 50.30 9.26 -14.89
CA ASN A 521 51.11 10.29 -14.24
C ASN A 521 50.35 11.16 -13.24
N ALA A 522 49.07 10.91 -12.98
CA ALA A 522 48.25 11.73 -12.07
C ALA A 522 48.85 11.87 -10.66
N PHE A 523 49.57 10.85 -10.18
CA PHE A 523 50.33 10.86 -8.92
C PHE A 523 51.86 10.79 -9.14
N GLY A 524 52.33 11.16 -10.33
CA GLY A 524 53.74 11.18 -10.72
C GLY A 524 54.41 12.54 -10.49
N ASN A 525 55.44 12.85 -11.30
CA ASN A 525 56.09 14.16 -11.29
C ASN A 525 55.62 15.03 -12.47
N TYR A 526 55.29 16.29 -12.20
CA TYR A 526 54.75 17.21 -13.20
C TYR A 526 55.69 17.45 -14.38
N PHE A 527 57.01 17.56 -14.15
CA PHE A 527 57.99 17.80 -15.20
C PHE A 527 58.27 16.54 -16.04
N THR A 528 58.20 15.36 -15.43
CA THR A 528 58.19 14.09 -16.17
C THR A 528 56.96 13.99 -17.07
N LEU A 529 55.78 14.33 -16.55
CA LEU A 529 54.56 14.39 -17.36
C LEU A 529 54.67 15.45 -18.46
N LEU A 530 55.21 16.63 -18.16
CA LEU A 530 55.39 17.70 -19.14
C LEU A 530 56.24 17.22 -20.33
N ARG A 531 57.34 16.50 -20.07
CA ARG A 531 58.17 15.86 -21.12
C ARG A 531 57.38 14.87 -21.97
N GLN A 532 56.55 14.03 -21.33
CA GLN A 532 55.72 13.06 -22.05
C GLN A 532 54.63 13.75 -22.88
N VAL A 533 54.08 14.87 -22.40
CA VAL A 533 53.16 15.74 -23.16
C VAL A 533 53.88 16.40 -24.33
N THR A 534 55.08 16.96 -24.15
CA THR A 534 55.92 17.52 -25.23
C THR A 534 56.13 16.51 -26.35
N LEU A 535 56.49 15.29 -26.00
CA LEU A 535 56.78 14.23 -26.97
C LEU A 535 55.54 13.41 -27.38
N SER A 536 54.34 13.78 -26.95
CA SER A 536 53.13 13.07 -27.38
C SER A 536 52.78 13.45 -28.82
N PRO A 537 52.61 12.50 -29.77
CA PRO A 537 52.18 12.82 -31.13
C PRO A 537 50.78 13.45 -31.19
N THR A 538 49.94 13.23 -30.17
CA THR A 538 48.61 13.87 -30.06
C THR A 538 48.74 15.35 -29.72
N MET A 539 49.58 15.70 -28.74
CA MET A 539 49.90 17.10 -28.42
C MET A 539 50.66 17.77 -29.58
N GLY A 540 51.63 17.05 -30.17
CA GLY A 540 52.39 17.53 -31.30
C GLY A 540 51.52 17.83 -32.53
N ARG A 541 50.47 17.05 -32.77
CA ARG A 541 49.45 17.38 -33.77
C ARG A 541 48.50 18.49 -33.32
N PHE A 542 48.16 18.56 -32.04
CA PHE A 542 47.23 19.56 -31.52
C PHE A 542 47.81 20.99 -31.59
N LEU A 543 49.08 21.17 -31.23
CA LEU A 543 49.79 22.45 -31.24
C LEU A 543 50.88 22.55 -32.31
N ASP A 544 50.78 21.74 -33.36
CA ASP A 544 51.61 21.80 -34.59
C ASP A 544 53.14 21.76 -34.35
N MET A 545 53.59 21.16 -33.25
CA MET A 545 55.00 20.79 -33.00
C MET A 545 55.45 19.60 -33.85
N VAL A 546 54.53 18.70 -34.24
CA VAL A 546 54.87 17.55 -35.07
C VAL A 546 55.22 18.01 -36.48
N ASN A 547 56.38 17.56 -36.97
CA ASN A 547 57.03 18.03 -38.20
C ASN A 547 57.53 19.49 -38.13
N ASN A 548 57.70 20.07 -36.94
CA ASN A 548 58.36 21.36 -36.76
C ASN A 548 59.82 21.28 -37.22
N ARG A 549 60.28 22.26 -38.00
CA ARG A 549 61.59 22.29 -38.67
C ARG A 549 62.38 23.53 -38.27
N LYS A 550 63.71 23.39 -38.25
CA LYS A 550 64.63 24.53 -38.14
C LYS A 550 64.41 25.54 -39.25
N GLU A 551 64.81 26.78 -38.96
CA GLU A 551 64.69 27.88 -39.91
C GLU A 551 65.45 27.57 -41.21
N THR A 552 64.76 27.78 -42.33
CA THR A 552 65.35 27.80 -43.67
C THR A 552 64.67 28.90 -44.49
N LYS A 553 65.18 29.23 -45.69
CA LYS A 553 64.65 30.35 -46.47
C LYS A 553 63.15 30.17 -46.78
N GLY A 554 62.30 30.92 -46.08
CA GLY A 554 60.84 30.87 -46.22
C GLY A 554 60.12 29.87 -45.29
N VAL A 555 60.81 29.30 -44.30
CA VAL A 555 60.22 28.42 -43.27
C VAL A 555 60.76 28.83 -41.90
N GLU A 556 59.88 29.32 -41.03
CA GLU A 556 60.18 29.64 -39.62
C GLU A 556 59.75 28.47 -38.71
N PRO A 557 60.43 28.24 -37.56
CA PRO A 557 59.98 27.30 -36.53
C PRO A 557 58.56 27.61 -36.03
N ASN A 558 57.73 26.57 -35.85
CA ASN A 558 56.37 26.75 -35.35
C ASN A 558 56.37 27.06 -33.85
N GLU A 559 55.79 28.21 -33.51
CA GLU A 559 55.75 28.73 -32.15
C GLU A 559 54.60 28.23 -31.28
N ASN A 560 53.55 27.64 -31.87
CA ASN A 560 52.29 27.35 -31.16
C ASN A 560 52.53 26.54 -29.88
N TYR A 561 53.27 25.43 -29.97
CA TYR A 561 53.59 24.62 -28.80
C TYR A 561 54.45 25.36 -27.76
N ALA A 562 55.46 26.12 -28.20
CA ALA A 562 56.30 26.90 -27.31
C ALA A 562 55.49 27.94 -26.54
N ARG A 563 54.57 28.62 -27.24
CA ARG A 563 53.67 29.62 -26.68
C ARG A 563 52.74 29.03 -25.64
N GLU A 564 52.03 27.93 -25.93
CA GLU A 564 51.10 27.36 -24.94
C GLU A 564 51.83 26.63 -23.79
N LEU A 565 53.03 26.08 -24.02
CA LEU A 565 53.88 25.56 -22.95
C LEU A 565 54.17 26.63 -21.90
N LEU A 566 54.58 27.81 -22.33
CA LEU A 566 54.81 28.97 -21.45
C LEU A 566 53.48 29.51 -20.90
N GLN A 567 52.50 29.76 -21.75
CA GLN A 567 51.28 30.50 -21.41
C GLN A 567 50.25 29.70 -20.61
N LEU A 568 49.99 28.45 -20.98
CA LEU A 568 48.86 27.66 -20.46
C LEU A 568 49.30 26.49 -19.59
N PHE A 569 50.50 25.93 -19.83
CA PHE A 569 50.96 24.75 -19.11
C PHE A 569 51.88 25.06 -17.92
N THR A 570 52.64 26.17 -17.94
CA THR A 570 53.67 26.39 -16.90
C THR A 570 53.70 27.77 -16.25
N LEU A 571 53.66 28.87 -16.99
CA LEU A 571 54.01 30.20 -16.45
C LEU A 571 52.82 31.16 -16.40
N GLY A 572 52.00 31.23 -17.45
CA GLY A 572 51.04 32.31 -17.59
C GLY A 572 51.66 33.62 -18.09
N LEU A 573 50.78 34.57 -18.43
CA LEU A 573 51.16 35.86 -19.04
C LEU A 573 51.89 36.80 -18.06
N GLU A 574 51.62 36.69 -16.77
CA GLU A 574 52.08 37.63 -15.74
C GLU A 574 52.96 36.91 -14.72
N GLN A 575 54.04 37.57 -14.29
CA GLN A 575 54.85 37.10 -13.18
C GLN A 575 54.02 37.14 -11.90
N LEU A 576 54.14 36.11 -11.07
CA LEU A 576 53.37 35.90 -9.87
C LEU A 576 54.25 36.02 -8.63
N ASN A 577 53.66 36.54 -7.56
CA ASN A 577 54.07 36.28 -6.19
C ASN A 577 53.70 34.85 -5.80
N ARG A 578 54.28 34.35 -4.71
CA ARG A 578 54.02 32.98 -4.21
C ARG A 578 52.56 32.75 -3.80
N ASP A 579 51.85 33.82 -3.46
CA ASP A 579 50.43 33.85 -3.14
C ASP A 579 49.52 33.92 -4.37
N GLY A 580 50.09 33.89 -5.59
CA GLY A 580 49.33 33.94 -6.84
C GLY A 580 48.92 35.34 -7.30
N THR A 581 49.27 36.41 -6.56
CA THR A 581 49.02 37.77 -7.02
C THR A 581 50.02 38.19 -8.11
N PRO A 582 49.62 38.99 -9.11
CA PRO A 582 50.56 39.50 -10.10
C PRO A 582 51.63 40.40 -9.46
N LYS A 583 52.89 40.19 -9.84
CA LYS A 583 53.98 41.12 -9.54
C LYS A 583 53.78 42.38 -10.38
N LEU A 584 53.75 43.52 -9.70
CA LEU A 584 53.60 44.82 -10.33
C LEU A 584 54.96 45.47 -10.50
N ASP A 585 55.18 46.06 -11.68
CA ASP A 585 56.31 46.95 -11.93
C ASP A 585 56.16 48.19 -11.04
N PRO A 586 57.16 48.54 -10.20
CA PRO A 586 57.03 49.61 -9.21
C PRO A 586 56.99 51.03 -9.81
N ALA A 587 57.37 51.21 -11.08
CA ALA A 587 57.33 52.50 -11.77
C ALA A 587 56.00 52.74 -12.51
N THR A 588 55.33 51.68 -12.97
CA THR A 588 54.11 51.76 -13.79
C THR A 588 52.85 51.23 -13.10
N GLY A 589 52.99 50.45 -12.02
CA GLY A 589 51.90 49.79 -11.31
C GLY A 589 51.22 48.66 -12.11
N LYS A 590 51.78 48.24 -13.24
CA LYS A 590 51.21 47.21 -14.13
C LYS A 590 51.83 45.83 -13.86
N PRO A 591 51.09 44.73 -14.13
CA PRO A 591 51.66 43.38 -14.09
C PRO A 591 52.89 43.25 -14.99
N ILE A 592 53.94 42.58 -14.49
CA ILE A 592 55.17 42.31 -15.23
C ILE A 592 54.94 41.07 -16.13
N PRO A 593 55.18 41.14 -17.45
CA PRO A 593 55.09 39.96 -18.32
C PRO A 593 56.08 38.85 -17.93
N THR A 594 55.69 37.58 -18.05
CA THR A 594 56.57 36.46 -17.69
C THR A 594 57.61 36.14 -18.78
N TYR A 595 57.29 36.42 -20.03
CA TYR A 595 58.13 36.19 -21.21
C TYR A 595 57.74 37.17 -22.32
N SER A 596 58.61 37.31 -23.31
CA SER A 596 58.42 38.10 -24.53
C SER A 596 58.23 37.21 -25.77
N GLU A 597 57.87 37.83 -26.88
CA GLU A 597 57.81 37.16 -28.19
C GLU A 597 59.16 36.58 -28.63
N ALA A 598 60.26 37.23 -28.25
CA ALA A 598 61.60 36.73 -28.55
C ALA A 598 61.89 35.43 -27.79
N ASP A 599 61.43 35.30 -26.54
CA ASP A 599 61.57 34.07 -25.75
C ASP A 599 60.77 32.92 -26.37
N VAL A 600 59.53 33.19 -26.82
CA VAL A 600 58.70 32.20 -27.55
C VAL A 600 59.47 31.66 -28.76
N LYS A 601 60.12 32.52 -29.54
CA LYS A 601 60.97 32.12 -30.68
C LYS A 601 62.16 31.27 -30.26
N GLN A 602 62.84 31.58 -29.17
CA GLN A 602 63.96 30.75 -28.67
C GLN A 602 63.49 29.35 -28.24
N PHE A 603 62.34 29.24 -27.57
CA PHE A 603 61.75 27.96 -27.21
C PHE A 603 61.24 27.19 -28.45
N ALA A 604 60.63 27.88 -29.42
CA ALA A 604 60.16 27.27 -30.68
C ALA A 604 61.31 26.62 -31.46
N ARG A 605 62.49 27.24 -31.46
CA ARG A 605 63.73 26.67 -32.04
C ARG A 605 64.16 25.39 -31.33
N ALA A 606 64.07 25.33 -30.00
CA ALA A 606 64.40 24.13 -29.22
C ALA A 606 63.45 22.95 -29.52
N PHE A 607 62.21 23.23 -29.93
CA PHE A 607 61.21 22.23 -30.31
C PHE A 607 61.20 21.89 -31.82
N THR A 608 62.25 22.22 -32.56
CA THR A 608 62.41 21.79 -33.96
C THR A 608 62.99 20.38 -34.07
N GLY A 609 62.76 19.71 -35.20
CA GLY A 609 63.31 18.39 -35.50
C GLY A 609 62.43 17.21 -35.10
N TRP A 610 61.23 17.43 -34.55
CA TRP A 610 60.36 16.35 -34.08
C TRP A 610 59.35 15.89 -35.14
N THR A 611 59.10 14.58 -35.21
CA THR A 611 58.13 13.96 -36.12
C THR A 611 57.41 12.78 -35.45
N TYR A 612 56.33 12.28 -36.05
CA TYR A 612 55.63 11.07 -35.60
C TYR A 612 56.59 9.87 -35.42
N PRO A 613 56.34 8.99 -34.43
CA PRO A 613 57.06 7.73 -34.32
C PRO A 613 57.01 6.91 -35.60
N THR A 614 58.10 6.20 -35.88
CA THR A 614 58.15 5.21 -36.96
C THR A 614 57.20 4.06 -36.65
N ARG A 615 56.40 3.66 -37.64
CA ARG A 615 55.49 2.50 -37.52
C ARG A 615 56.29 1.20 -37.46
N PRO A 616 55.81 0.15 -36.76
CA PRO A 616 56.47 -1.15 -36.74
C PRO A 616 56.70 -1.68 -38.16
N GLY A 617 57.96 -1.96 -38.51
CA GLY A 617 58.37 -2.44 -39.84
C GLY A 617 58.67 -1.35 -40.89
N GLU A 618 58.43 -0.07 -40.60
CA GLU A 618 58.84 1.05 -41.47
C GLU A 618 60.24 1.57 -41.07
N THR A 619 60.90 2.30 -41.99
CA THR A 619 62.11 3.07 -41.69
C THR A 619 61.77 4.51 -41.28
N PRO A 620 62.52 5.14 -40.37
CA PRO A 620 62.32 6.55 -40.05
C PRO A 620 62.50 7.44 -41.27
N ARG A 621 61.61 8.42 -41.45
CA ARG A 621 61.76 9.54 -42.40
C ARG A 621 61.15 10.83 -41.85
N PHE A 622 61.48 11.98 -42.46
CA PHE A 622 60.87 13.27 -42.12
C PHE A 622 60.15 13.90 -43.33
N PRO A 623 58.84 14.22 -43.24
CA PRO A 623 57.94 13.87 -42.14
C PRO A 623 57.63 12.37 -42.12
N ASN A 624 57.48 11.79 -40.93
CA ASN A 624 57.04 10.40 -40.77
C ASN A 624 55.51 10.32 -40.97
N PRO A 625 54.97 9.17 -41.44
CA PRO A 625 53.53 8.94 -41.49
C PRO A 625 52.89 9.05 -40.10
N THR A 626 51.64 9.47 -40.05
CA THR A 626 50.91 9.63 -38.79
C THR A 626 50.82 8.29 -38.04
N TYR A 627 51.35 8.26 -36.81
CA TYR A 627 51.27 7.12 -35.89
C TYR A 627 51.30 7.65 -34.46
N TYR A 628 50.48 7.06 -33.58
CA TYR A 628 50.16 7.64 -32.26
C TYR A 628 50.42 6.70 -31.07
N ALA A 629 50.91 5.49 -31.31
CA ALA A 629 51.10 4.47 -30.27
C ALA A 629 52.48 4.53 -29.56
N ALA A 630 53.28 5.56 -29.83
CA ALA A 630 54.59 5.80 -29.21
C ALA A 630 54.88 7.32 -29.18
N PRO A 631 55.88 7.79 -28.39
CA PRO A 631 56.33 9.19 -28.44
C PRO A 631 56.85 9.59 -29.82
N MET A 632 56.82 10.90 -30.12
CA MET A 632 57.51 11.49 -31.26
C MET A 632 59.01 11.18 -31.22
N ILE A 633 59.63 11.12 -32.40
CA ILE A 633 61.07 10.90 -32.55
C ILE A 633 61.75 12.13 -33.15
N ALA A 634 63.02 12.30 -32.82
CA ALA A 634 63.86 13.37 -33.33
C ALA A 634 64.47 13.01 -34.70
N PHE A 635 64.71 14.04 -35.50
CA PHE A 635 65.49 14.07 -36.73
C PHE A 635 66.44 15.26 -36.62
N GLU A 636 67.68 15.00 -36.23
CA GLU A 636 68.67 16.03 -35.90
C GLU A 636 69.02 16.90 -37.13
N GLU A 637 68.90 16.37 -38.35
CA GLU A 637 69.08 17.17 -39.57
C GLU A 637 68.03 18.28 -39.71
N GLN A 638 66.87 18.11 -39.06
CA GLN A 638 65.75 19.07 -39.05
C GLN A 638 65.69 19.90 -37.76
N HIS A 639 66.57 19.63 -36.78
CA HIS A 639 66.71 20.39 -35.55
C HIS A 639 67.67 21.59 -35.73
N ASP A 640 67.33 22.71 -35.10
CA ASP A 640 68.20 23.88 -35.00
C ASP A 640 69.19 23.68 -33.87
N ALA A 641 70.34 23.06 -34.14
CA ALA A 641 71.37 22.83 -33.12
C ALA A 641 72.22 24.08 -32.79
N THR A 642 71.81 25.29 -33.14
CA THR A 642 72.56 26.52 -32.78
C THR A 642 72.13 27.10 -31.43
N GLN A 643 72.93 27.98 -30.84
CA GLN A 643 72.71 28.49 -29.48
C GLN A 643 71.32 29.11 -29.28
N LYS A 644 70.72 28.89 -28.10
CA LYS A 644 69.45 29.48 -27.68
C LYS A 644 69.59 30.12 -26.29
N THR A 645 68.89 31.22 -26.08
CA THR A 645 68.75 31.85 -24.75
C THR A 645 67.34 31.59 -24.25
N LEU A 646 67.23 30.98 -23.07
CA LEU A 646 65.97 30.69 -22.40
C LEU A 646 65.68 31.75 -21.34
N LEU A 647 64.60 31.55 -20.58
CA LEU A 647 64.24 32.41 -19.47
C LEU A 647 65.32 32.37 -18.37
N LEU A 648 65.30 33.39 -17.50
CA LEU A 648 66.29 33.59 -16.42
C LEU A 648 67.75 33.78 -16.91
N GLY A 649 67.98 33.88 -18.22
CA GLY A 649 69.31 33.98 -18.81
C GLY A 649 70.04 32.64 -18.98
N ASP A 650 69.37 31.50 -18.76
CA ASP A 650 69.92 30.18 -19.08
C ASP A 650 70.24 30.11 -20.60
N VAL A 651 71.35 29.48 -20.97
CA VAL A 651 71.78 29.31 -22.37
C VAL A 651 71.88 27.83 -22.71
N ILE A 652 71.21 27.42 -23.79
CA ILE A 652 71.49 26.13 -24.43
C ILE A 652 72.71 26.32 -25.36
N PRO A 653 73.84 25.64 -25.11
CA PRO A 653 75.02 25.73 -25.96
C PRO A 653 74.76 25.06 -27.33
N PRO A 654 75.44 25.49 -28.40
CA PRO A 654 75.29 24.88 -29.72
C PRO A 654 75.77 23.42 -29.73
N GLY A 655 75.22 22.62 -30.65
CA GLY A 655 75.60 21.22 -30.86
C GLY A 655 74.86 20.19 -29.98
N ARG A 656 73.82 20.61 -29.24
CA ARG A 656 72.91 19.69 -28.54
C ARG A 656 71.96 18.98 -29.50
N THR A 657 71.55 17.79 -29.12
CA THR A 657 70.50 17.02 -29.79
C THR A 657 69.12 17.53 -29.39
N ALA A 658 68.12 17.33 -30.25
CA ALA A 658 66.75 17.78 -30.00
C ALA A 658 66.18 17.21 -28.69
N SER A 659 66.56 16.00 -28.28
CA SER A 659 66.14 15.42 -27.00
C SER A 659 66.81 16.08 -25.79
N GLU A 660 68.11 16.41 -25.86
CA GLU A 660 68.78 17.14 -24.77
C GLU A 660 68.19 18.54 -24.61
N GLU A 661 67.82 19.21 -25.70
CA GLU A 661 67.22 20.54 -25.63
C GLU A 661 65.83 20.53 -24.98
N VAL A 662 65.01 19.51 -25.24
CA VAL A 662 63.72 19.32 -24.54
C VAL A 662 63.94 19.17 -23.03
N ASP A 663 64.95 18.41 -22.61
CA ASP A 663 65.28 18.24 -21.19
C ASP A 663 65.79 19.55 -20.56
N LEU A 664 66.67 20.29 -21.25
CA LEU A 664 67.16 21.60 -20.80
C LEU A 664 66.05 22.65 -20.70
N VAL A 665 65.09 22.65 -21.63
CA VAL A 665 63.90 23.53 -21.56
C VAL A 665 63.03 23.19 -20.35
N ILE A 666 62.81 21.91 -20.07
CA ILE A 666 62.02 21.48 -18.92
C ILE A 666 62.72 21.81 -17.60
N ASP A 667 64.06 21.69 -17.54
CA ASP A 667 64.85 22.13 -16.38
C ASP A 667 64.83 23.65 -16.20
N ASN A 668 64.83 24.44 -17.28
CA ASN A 668 64.67 25.89 -17.19
C ASN A 668 63.29 26.27 -16.62
N LEU A 669 62.22 25.59 -17.07
CA LEU A 669 60.87 25.77 -16.52
C LEU A 669 60.80 25.32 -15.05
N ARG A 670 61.43 24.21 -14.67
CA ARG A 670 61.50 23.71 -13.29
C ARG A 670 62.13 24.72 -12.31
N LYS A 671 63.15 25.46 -12.75
CA LYS A 671 63.79 26.53 -11.96
C LYS A 671 62.96 27.82 -11.88
N ASN A 672 61.95 27.99 -12.74
CA ASN A 672 61.23 29.25 -12.84
C ASN A 672 60.21 29.42 -11.70
N PRO A 673 60.34 30.48 -10.87
CA PRO A 673 59.50 30.66 -9.69
C PRO A 673 58.01 30.92 -10.01
N ASN A 674 57.63 31.15 -11.27
CA ASN A 674 56.22 31.25 -11.67
C ASN A 674 55.50 29.91 -11.69
N VAL A 675 56.19 28.79 -11.91
CA VAL A 675 55.54 27.49 -12.14
C VAL A 675 54.80 27.00 -10.91
N ALA A 676 55.39 27.12 -9.72
CA ALA A 676 54.78 26.66 -8.48
C ALA A 676 53.43 27.35 -8.17
N PRO A 677 53.31 28.70 -8.11
CA PRO A 677 52.01 29.36 -7.92
C PRO A 677 51.05 29.14 -9.10
N PHE A 678 51.54 29.11 -10.35
CA PHE A 678 50.69 28.87 -11.53
C PHE A 678 50.01 27.49 -11.47
N VAL A 679 50.79 26.42 -11.28
CA VAL A 679 50.28 25.05 -11.20
C VAL A 679 49.39 24.86 -9.96
N ALA A 680 49.75 25.47 -8.83
CA ALA A 680 48.93 25.46 -7.62
C ALA A 680 47.53 26.06 -7.86
N ILE A 681 47.45 27.27 -8.44
CA ILE A 681 46.16 27.91 -8.78
C ILE A 681 45.32 26.98 -9.66
N ARG A 682 45.91 26.43 -10.74
CA ARG A 682 45.15 25.62 -11.71
C ARG A 682 44.63 24.31 -11.11
N LEU A 683 45.44 23.61 -10.32
CA LEU A 683 45.00 22.38 -9.67
C LEU A 683 43.93 22.65 -8.60
N ILE A 684 44.08 23.70 -7.78
CA ILE A 684 43.06 24.08 -6.79
C ILE A 684 41.73 24.45 -7.47
N GLN A 685 41.77 25.20 -8.57
CA GLN A 685 40.57 25.56 -9.36
C GLN A 685 39.84 24.34 -9.92
N ARG A 686 40.58 23.35 -10.42
CA ARG A 686 39.97 22.13 -10.99
C ARG A 686 39.47 21.15 -9.91
N LEU A 687 40.15 21.05 -8.77
CA LEU A 687 39.85 20.04 -7.72
C LEU A 687 38.95 20.53 -6.57
N VAL A 688 38.97 21.82 -6.23
CA VAL A 688 38.34 22.34 -5.00
C VAL A 688 37.48 23.59 -5.25
N MET A 689 38.09 24.72 -5.62
CA MET A 689 37.41 26.03 -5.54
C MET A 689 37.89 27.06 -6.57
N GLY A 690 36.98 27.87 -7.10
CA GLY A 690 37.28 28.84 -8.16
C GLY A 690 38.20 30.00 -7.76
N ASN A 691 38.13 30.44 -6.50
CA ASN A 691 38.89 31.58 -5.97
C ASN A 691 39.54 31.28 -4.60
N PRO A 692 40.65 30.52 -4.56
CA PRO A 692 41.38 30.23 -3.32
C PRO A 692 42.14 31.45 -2.79
N SER A 693 42.33 31.54 -1.48
CA SER A 693 43.15 32.59 -0.88
C SER A 693 44.63 32.46 -1.27
N GLY A 694 45.33 33.59 -1.26
CA GLY A 694 46.78 33.62 -1.49
C GLY A 694 47.58 32.82 -0.45
N ALA A 695 47.05 32.64 0.76
CA ALA A 695 47.68 31.81 1.78
C ALA A 695 47.60 30.31 1.41
N TYR A 696 46.49 29.86 0.84
CA TYR A 696 46.31 28.49 0.34
C TYR A 696 47.19 28.22 -0.88
N ILE A 697 47.20 29.15 -1.86
CA ILE A 697 48.09 29.09 -3.03
C ILE A 697 49.56 28.98 -2.57
N SER A 698 50.00 29.83 -1.62
CA SER A 698 51.38 29.83 -1.13
C SER A 698 51.77 28.53 -0.41
N ARG A 699 50.84 27.87 0.31
CA ARG A 699 51.10 26.57 0.94
C ARG A 699 51.29 25.46 -0.10
N VAL A 700 50.37 25.37 -1.06
CA VAL A 700 50.42 24.35 -2.13
C VAL A 700 51.63 24.56 -3.05
N ALA A 701 51.90 25.79 -3.46
CA ALA A 701 53.10 26.15 -4.24
C ALA A 701 54.39 25.75 -3.52
N SER A 702 54.43 25.87 -2.18
CA SER A 702 55.60 25.44 -1.40
C SER A 702 55.81 23.93 -1.40
N VAL A 703 54.74 23.14 -1.37
CA VAL A 703 54.85 21.67 -1.48
C VAL A 703 55.28 21.28 -2.89
N PHE A 704 54.71 21.90 -3.93
CA PHE A 704 55.10 21.65 -5.31
C PHE A 704 56.59 21.94 -5.55
N GLU A 705 57.09 23.11 -5.12
CA GLU A 705 58.49 23.49 -5.26
C GLU A 705 59.43 22.58 -4.45
N ALA A 706 59.15 22.37 -3.16
CA ALA A 706 60.01 21.59 -2.27
C ALA A 706 60.10 20.09 -2.64
N THR A 707 59.12 19.57 -3.38
CA THR A 707 59.12 18.19 -3.90
C THR A 707 59.58 18.08 -5.35
N GLY A 708 60.00 19.19 -5.99
CA GLY A 708 60.39 19.21 -7.39
C GLY A 708 59.26 18.87 -8.36
N GLY A 709 58.01 19.13 -7.98
CA GLY A 709 56.81 18.90 -8.77
C GLY A 709 56.11 17.54 -8.55
N ASP A 710 56.19 16.94 -7.37
CA ASP A 710 55.44 15.72 -7.03
C ASP A 710 53.93 16.01 -6.97
N LEU A 711 53.17 15.42 -7.89
CA LEU A 711 51.72 15.62 -8.01
C LEU A 711 50.94 14.90 -6.93
N TRP A 712 51.46 13.83 -6.33
CA TRP A 712 50.81 13.17 -5.20
C TRP A 712 50.87 14.05 -3.94
N GLN A 713 52.05 14.55 -3.58
CA GLN A 713 52.20 15.45 -2.44
C GLN A 713 51.47 16.77 -2.66
N THR A 714 51.53 17.32 -3.87
CA THR A 714 50.77 18.53 -4.25
C THR A 714 49.26 18.29 -4.13
N THR A 715 48.73 17.18 -4.65
CA THR A 715 47.31 16.82 -4.54
C THR A 715 46.88 16.66 -3.09
N LYS A 716 47.68 15.96 -2.26
CA LYS A 716 47.41 15.84 -0.82
C LYS A 716 47.32 17.22 -0.16
N ALA A 717 48.33 18.07 -0.39
CA ALA A 717 48.36 19.42 0.16
C ALA A 717 47.14 20.26 -0.26
N ILE A 718 46.64 20.09 -1.49
CA ILE A 718 45.39 20.69 -1.96
C ILE A 718 44.20 20.17 -1.13
N VAL A 719 43.94 18.86 -1.14
CA VAL A 719 42.66 18.33 -0.63
C VAL A 719 42.57 18.26 0.91
N THR A 720 43.71 18.34 1.62
CA THR A 720 43.76 18.41 3.09
C THR A 720 44.02 19.81 3.65
N ASP A 721 44.04 20.86 2.83
CA ASP A 721 44.22 22.22 3.32
C ASP A 721 43.03 22.68 4.20
N PRO A 722 43.24 23.42 5.30
CA PRO A 722 42.16 23.95 6.12
C PRO A 722 41.13 24.80 5.36
N GLU A 723 41.52 25.49 4.29
CA GLU A 723 40.60 26.28 3.47
C GLU A 723 39.68 25.39 2.61
N ALA A 724 40.17 24.22 2.18
CA ALA A 724 39.40 23.24 1.42
C ALA A 724 38.28 22.55 2.24
N ASP A 725 38.23 22.76 3.56
CA ASP A 725 37.18 22.25 4.46
C ASP A 725 36.25 23.36 5.00
N SER A 726 36.55 24.62 4.67
CA SER A 726 35.88 25.81 5.21
C SER A 726 34.40 25.91 4.81
N PRO A 727 33.45 26.03 5.75
CA PRO A 727 32.01 26.09 5.45
C PRO A 727 31.49 27.43 4.91
N GLN A 728 32.35 28.36 4.45
CA GLN A 728 31.88 29.71 4.11
C GLN A 728 31.10 29.76 2.78
N ALA A 729 29.97 30.47 2.79
CA ALA A 729 28.95 30.48 1.74
C ALA A 729 29.39 31.02 0.35
N TYR A 730 30.65 31.43 0.19
CA TYR A 730 31.22 32.00 -1.03
C TYR A 730 32.46 31.25 -1.56
N GLN A 731 32.81 30.10 -0.95
CA GLN A 731 34.06 29.38 -1.25
C GLN A 731 33.90 28.15 -2.16
N GLY A 732 32.67 27.70 -2.42
CA GLY A 732 32.39 26.59 -3.35
C GLY A 732 32.47 26.97 -4.84
N LYS A 733 32.30 25.98 -5.73
CA LYS A 733 32.27 26.18 -7.20
C LYS A 733 31.08 25.48 -7.87
N LEU A 734 30.63 25.97 -9.02
CA LEU A 734 29.56 25.30 -9.78
C LEU A 734 30.08 23.95 -10.29
N ARG A 735 29.37 22.85 -10.02
CA ARG A 735 29.71 21.54 -10.60
C ARG A 735 29.60 21.62 -12.13
N GLU A 736 30.72 21.46 -12.84
CA GLU A 736 30.74 21.31 -14.29
C GLU A 736 29.89 20.09 -14.73
N PRO A 737 29.31 20.07 -15.94
CA PRO A 737 28.33 19.05 -16.33
C PRO A 737 28.70 17.58 -16.08
N VAL A 738 29.95 17.18 -16.37
CA VAL A 738 30.47 15.83 -16.07
C VAL A 738 30.35 15.52 -14.58
N LEU A 739 30.83 16.43 -13.73
CA LEU A 739 30.78 16.29 -12.27
C LEU A 739 29.33 16.31 -11.76
N PHE A 740 28.50 17.23 -12.23
CA PHE A 740 27.08 17.32 -11.86
C PHE A 740 26.31 16.02 -12.11
N ILE A 741 26.52 15.40 -13.29
CA ILE A 741 25.92 14.12 -13.65
C ILE A 741 26.40 13.01 -12.71
N LEU A 742 27.71 12.91 -12.49
CA LEU A 742 28.30 11.85 -11.68
C LEU A 742 27.95 11.99 -10.20
N SER A 743 28.01 13.19 -9.62
CA SER A 743 27.68 13.41 -8.21
C SER A 743 26.22 13.06 -7.91
N TYR A 744 25.29 13.36 -8.83
CA TYR A 744 23.89 12.98 -8.64
C TYR A 744 23.71 11.47 -8.71
N LEU A 745 24.30 10.81 -9.71
CA LEU A 745 24.18 9.36 -9.88
C LEU A 745 24.86 8.59 -8.75
N ARG A 746 26.02 9.05 -8.24
CA ARG A 746 26.73 8.44 -7.12
C ARG A 746 26.00 8.65 -5.79
N GLY A 747 25.51 9.86 -5.51
CA GLY A 747 24.70 10.14 -4.32
C GLY A 747 23.37 9.36 -4.32
N MET A 748 22.74 9.17 -5.48
CA MET A 748 21.55 8.33 -5.65
C MET A 748 21.85 6.81 -5.73
N ASN A 749 23.11 6.39 -5.58
CA ASN A 749 23.57 5.00 -5.69
C ASN A 749 23.12 4.29 -6.99
N ALA A 750 23.26 4.97 -8.13
CA ALA A 750 22.82 4.48 -9.43
C ALA A 750 23.69 3.32 -9.96
N ALA A 751 23.03 2.28 -10.45
CA ALA A 751 23.68 1.21 -11.21
C ALA A 751 23.88 1.67 -12.68
N VAL A 752 25.12 1.54 -13.18
CA VAL A 752 25.50 1.97 -14.54
C VAL A 752 26.20 0.83 -15.27
N THR A 753 25.83 0.60 -16.54
CA THR A 753 26.43 -0.44 -17.39
C THR A 753 27.44 0.15 -18.40
N THR A 754 28.14 -0.75 -19.11
CA THR A 754 29.08 -0.42 -20.20
C THR A 754 28.43 0.36 -21.35
N ASP A 755 27.14 0.13 -21.63
CA ASP A 755 26.40 0.74 -22.73
C ASP A 755 25.67 2.03 -22.33
N ASN A 756 26.26 2.81 -21.41
CA ASN A 756 25.70 4.07 -20.97
C ASN A 756 25.80 5.17 -22.05
N ASN A 757 25.05 6.26 -21.86
CA ASN A 757 25.07 7.45 -22.73
C ASN A 757 25.25 8.72 -21.90
N LEU A 758 26.06 8.67 -20.84
CA LEU A 758 26.22 9.79 -19.92
C LEU A 758 26.90 11.00 -20.58
N ASN A 759 27.85 10.75 -21.51
CA ASN A 759 28.44 11.82 -22.31
C ASN A 759 27.42 12.59 -23.16
N GLY A 760 26.37 11.93 -23.66
CA GLY A 760 25.31 12.59 -24.41
C GLY A 760 24.56 13.64 -23.59
N TYR A 761 24.49 13.48 -22.26
CA TYR A 761 23.91 14.48 -21.36
C TYR A 761 24.89 15.62 -21.08
N ALA A 762 26.17 15.33 -20.82
CA ALA A 762 27.20 16.34 -20.58
C ALA A 762 27.42 17.25 -21.81
N ARG A 763 27.48 16.67 -23.02
CA ARG A 763 27.55 17.40 -24.28
C ARG A 763 26.37 18.37 -24.46
N ASN A 764 25.16 17.93 -24.15
CA ASN A 764 23.97 18.79 -24.22
C ASN A 764 23.98 19.91 -23.15
N MET A 765 24.86 19.82 -22.15
CA MET A 765 25.12 20.84 -21.15
C MET A 765 26.39 21.68 -21.44
N GLY A 766 27.02 21.50 -22.61
CA GLY A 766 28.20 22.27 -23.04
C GLY A 766 29.56 21.60 -22.81
N GLU A 767 29.58 20.36 -22.30
CA GLU A 767 30.81 19.63 -21.98
C GLU A 767 30.84 18.26 -22.67
N ASP A 768 31.30 18.20 -23.91
CA ASP A 768 31.50 16.93 -24.63
C ASP A 768 32.88 16.37 -24.30
N LEU A 769 32.93 15.24 -23.58
CA LEU A 769 34.15 14.73 -22.97
C LEU A 769 35.29 14.53 -23.99
N TRP A 770 36.38 15.27 -23.78
CA TRP A 770 37.58 15.34 -24.64
C TRP A 770 37.42 16.09 -25.98
N PHE A 771 36.27 16.73 -26.24
CA PHE A 771 36.05 17.63 -27.38
C PHE A 771 36.05 19.10 -26.93
N ALA A 772 37.17 19.52 -26.32
CA ALA A 772 37.41 20.90 -25.91
C ALA A 772 37.24 21.89 -27.10
N PRO A 773 36.42 22.95 -27.01
CA PRO A 773 36.21 23.91 -28.08
C PRO A 773 37.39 24.88 -28.28
N SER A 774 38.32 24.97 -27.32
CA SER A 774 39.46 25.88 -27.35
C SER A 774 40.66 25.34 -26.58
N VAL A 775 41.83 25.99 -26.72
CA VAL A 775 43.02 25.72 -25.89
C VAL A 775 42.81 26.00 -24.40
N PHE A 776 41.79 26.78 -24.03
CA PHE A 776 41.38 27.00 -22.64
C PHE A 776 40.44 25.92 -22.10
N ASN A 777 40.28 24.80 -22.81
CA ASN A 777 39.26 23.77 -22.60
C ASN A 777 37.81 24.29 -22.84
N TYR A 778 36.80 23.70 -22.19
CA TYR A 778 35.38 24.06 -22.28
C TYR A 778 35.07 25.48 -21.80
N PHE A 779 35.85 25.98 -20.83
CA PHE A 779 35.68 27.29 -20.22
C PHE A 779 37.00 27.83 -19.68
N SER A 780 37.21 29.13 -19.84
CA SER A 780 38.42 29.83 -19.49
C SER A 780 38.66 29.84 -17.98
N PRO A 781 39.87 29.48 -17.51
CA PRO A 781 40.21 29.52 -16.09
C PRO A 781 40.38 30.96 -15.56
N PHE A 782 40.13 31.97 -16.41
CA PHE A 782 40.09 33.39 -16.08
C PHE A 782 38.67 33.99 -16.09
N TYR A 783 37.62 33.21 -16.44
CA TYR A 783 36.26 33.73 -16.51
C TYR A 783 35.76 34.17 -15.12
N ARG A 784 35.09 35.33 -15.08
CA ARG A 784 34.66 35.99 -13.84
C ARG A 784 33.17 36.29 -13.83
N VAL A 785 32.56 36.14 -12.65
CA VAL A 785 31.19 36.57 -12.34
C VAL A 785 31.27 37.53 -11.16
N ASN A 786 30.73 38.74 -11.30
CA ASN A 786 30.78 39.79 -10.27
C ASN A 786 32.20 40.04 -9.71
N GLY A 787 33.21 40.00 -10.59
CA GLY A 787 34.64 40.15 -10.23
C GLY A 787 35.32 38.89 -9.67
N GLN A 788 34.57 37.91 -9.16
CA GLN A 788 35.08 36.65 -8.64
C GLN A 788 35.43 35.69 -9.78
N VAL A 789 36.53 34.91 -9.65
CA VAL A 789 36.87 33.87 -10.64
C VAL A 789 35.92 32.68 -10.46
N ALA A 790 35.17 32.35 -11.50
CA ALA A 790 34.11 31.35 -11.46
C ALA A 790 34.01 30.61 -12.81
N PRO A 791 35.05 29.83 -13.20
CA PRO A 791 35.26 29.39 -14.58
C PRO A 791 34.07 28.63 -15.18
N GLU A 792 33.49 27.70 -14.43
CA GLU A 792 32.39 26.83 -14.84
C GLU A 792 31.12 27.59 -15.25
N PHE A 793 30.95 28.85 -14.79
CA PHE A 793 29.80 29.67 -15.16
C PHE A 793 29.83 30.13 -16.63
N GLN A 794 30.96 30.08 -17.32
CA GLN A 794 31.04 30.50 -18.74
C GLN A 794 30.11 29.68 -19.65
N ILE A 795 29.90 28.40 -19.33
CA ILE A 795 28.99 27.50 -20.06
C ILE A 795 27.60 27.40 -19.41
N SER A 796 27.36 28.07 -18.28
CA SER A 796 26.10 28.00 -17.53
C SER A 796 25.01 28.93 -18.11
N THR A 797 24.55 28.59 -19.31
CA THR A 797 23.47 29.33 -20.01
C THR A 797 22.07 28.91 -19.53
N PRO A 798 20.99 29.69 -19.82
CA PRO A 798 19.62 29.28 -19.52
C PRO A 798 19.23 27.91 -20.10
N SER A 799 19.72 27.58 -21.30
CA SER A 799 19.52 26.26 -21.93
C SER A 799 20.20 25.14 -21.14
N VAL A 800 21.40 25.39 -20.60
CA VAL A 800 22.13 24.43 -19.76
C VAL A 800 21.43 24.25 -18.41
N ALA A 801 20.92 25.31 -17.80
CA ALA A 801 20.11 25.22 -16.58
C ALA A 801 18.86 24.34 -16.79
N LEU A 802 18.13 24.51 -17.90
CA LEU A 802 17.01 23.64 -18.26
C LEU A 802 17.45 22.19 -18.50
N ASN A 803 18.58 21.96 -19.18
CA ASN A 803 19.10 20.60 -19.41
C ASN A 803 19.51 19.89 -18.11
N ARG A 804 20.09 20.61 -17.14
CA ARG A 804 20.40 20.07 -15.80
C ARG A 804 19.13 19.64 -15.07
N VAL A 805 18.08 20.48 -15.04
CA VAL A 805 16.78 20.13 -14.44
C VAL A 805 16.12 18.95 -15.17
N ASN A 806 16.18 18.90 -16.50
CA ASN A 806 15.65 17.80 -17.31
C ASN A 806 16.37 16.47 -17.05
N PHE A 807 17.69 16.50 -16.84
CA PHE A 807 18.48 15.31 -16.47
C PHE A 807 18.01 14.75 -15.13
N ILE A 808 17.91 15.59 -14.09
CA ILE A 808 17.46 15.20 -12.76
C ILE A 808 16.03 14.66 -12.81
N TYR A 809 15.13 15.30 -13.56
CA TYR A 809 13.75 14.83 -13.75
C TYR A 809 13.68 13.42 -14.35
N ARG A 810 14.52 13.11 -15.35
CA ARG A 810 14.57 11.76 -15.95
C ARG A 810 15.11 10.74 -14.94
N ALA A 811 16.29 11.02 -14.37
CA ALA A 811 16.98 10.14 -13.45
C ALA A 811 16.12 9.79 -12.23
N SER A 812 15.55 10.80 -11.55
CA SER A 812 14.70 10.65 -10.35
C SER A 812 13.37 9.89 -10.56
N ARG A 813 12.99 9.55 -11.81
CA ARG A 813 11.74 8.84 -12.10
C ARG A 813 11.95 7.36 -12.39
N ASN A 814 12.82 7.03 -13.35
CA ASN A 814 13.03 5.67 -13.88
C ASN A 814 14.51 5.38 -14.25
N GLY A 815 15.47 6.18 -13.76
CA GLY A 815 16.82 6.21 -14.32
C GLY A 815 16.86 6.82 -15.74
N LEU A 816 17.92 6.52 -16.50
CA LEU A 816 18.15 7.07 -17.85
C LEU A 816 18.08 5.99 -18.93
N GLY A 817 17.12 5.07 -18.80
CA GLY A 817 17.01 3.85 -19.60
C GLY A 817 17.77 2.68 -19.00
N ALA A 818 17.74 1.51 -19.65
CA ALA A 818 18.25 0.25 -19.09
C ALA A 818 19.72 0.30 -18.63
N SER A 819 20.56 1.13 -19.27
CA SER A 819 21.99 1.25 -18.95
C SER A 819 22.31 2.09 -17.69
N VAL A 820 21.34 2.82 -17.14
CA VAL A 820 21.51 3.66 -15.94
C VAL A 820 20.23 3.60 -15.10
N GLN A 821 20.27 2.91 -13.97
CA GLN A 821 19.12 2.66 -13.11
C GLN A 821 19.34 3.24 -11.71
N ILE A 822 18.30 3.81 -11.11
CA ILE A 822 18.29 4.25 -9.71
C ILE A 822 17.21 3.43 -9.01
N ASP A 823 17.58 2.67 -7.97
CA ASP A 823 16.60 1.99 -7.13
C ASP A 823 15.97 3.00 -6.17
N LEU A 824 14.70 3.32 -6.43
CA LEU A 824 13.91 4.22 -5.59
C LEU A 824 13.21 3.48 -4.45
N ALA A 825 13.24 2.15 -4.36
CA ALA A 825 12.44 1.38 -3.41
C ALA A 825 12.68 1.78 -1.95
N GLU A 826 13.90 2.18 -1.59
CA GLU A 826 14.18 2.71 -0.24
C GLU A 826 13.57 4.09 -0.04
N LEU A 827 13.66 4.99 -1.02
CA LEU A 827 13.03 6.30 -0.96
C LEU A 827 11.49 6.19 -0.94
N GLU A 828 10.92 5.22 -1.64
CA GLU A 828 9.48 4.90 -1.61
C GLU A 828 9.05 4.36 -0.23
N ARG A 829 9.93 3.67 0.52
CA ARG A 829 9.68 3.31 1.93
C ARG A 829 9.86 4.52 2.86
N LEU A 830 10.92 5.31 2.71
CA LEU A 830 11.12 6.51 3.53
C LEU A 830 10.00 7.55 3.32
N ALA A 831 9.35 7.60 2.15
CA ALA A 831 8.24 8.50 1.85
C ALA A 831 6.97 8.33 2.71
N PHE A 832 6.86 7.27 3.52
CA PHE A 832 5.86 7.18 4.58
C PHE A 832 6.09 8.25 5.67
N ASP A 833 7.34 8.65 5.91
CA ASP A 833 7.75 9.77 6.77
C ASP A 833 8.54 10.82 5.95
N PRO A 834 7.85 11.81 5.34
CA PRO A 834 8.51 12.82 4.50
C PRO A 834 9.71 13.55 5.14
N PRO A 835 9.72 13.90 6.44
CA PRO A 835 10.91 14.38 7.14
C PRO A 835 12.13 13.49 6.97
N SER A 836 12.02 12.18 7.24
CA SER A 836 13.13 11.23 7.08
C SER A 836 13.56 11.06 5.62
N LEU A 837 12.62 11.05 4.66
CA LEU A 837 12.96 11.06 3.23
C LEU A 837 13.79 12.29 2.84
N VAL A 838 13.40 13.48 3.31
CA VAL A 838 14.12 14.74 3.04
C VAL A 838 15.48 14.74 3.73
N GLU A 839 15.60 14.19 4.93
CA GLU A 839 16.89 14.06 5.61
C GLU A 839 17.81 13.05 4.91
N ALA A 840 17.27 11.93 4.38
CA ALA A 840 18.08 10.94 3.68
C ALA A 840 18.66 11.51 2.37
N LEU A 841 17.87 12.30 1.64
CA LEU A 841 18.35 13.07 0.47
C LEU A 841 19.28 14.23 0.87
N ASN A 842 19.08 14.84 2.04
CA ASN A 842 20.03 15.81 2.60
C ASN A 842 21.41 15.17 2.82
N GLN A 843 21.47 14.00 3.45
CA GLN A 843 22.75 13.31 3.67
C GLN A 843 23.38 12.81 2.36
N ALA A 844 22.57 12.29 1.42
CA ALA A 844 23.08 11.68 0.19
C ALA A 844 23.46 12.66 -0.94
N LEU A 845 22.79 13.82 -1.04
CA LEU A 845 23.00 14.80 -2.12
C LEU A 845 23.58 16.14 -1.63
N MET A 846 23.30 16.52 -0.38
CA MET A 846 23.68 17.82 0.18
C MET A 846 24.63 17.69 1.38
N HIS A 847 25.11 16.48 1.68
CA HIS A 847 26.12 16.21 2.70
C HIS A 847 25.72 16.70 4.10
N GLY A 848 24.42 16.64 4.40
CA GLY A 848 23.83 17.15 5.63
C GLY A 848 23.55 18.66 5.65
N SER A 849 24.00 19.41 4.63
CA SER A 849 23.98 20.89 4.60
C SER A 849 22.73 21.54 3.98
N MET A 850 21.72 20.77 3.58
CA MET A 850 20.46 21.30 3.05
C MET A 850 19.82 22.28 4.03
N SER A 851 19.65 23.53 3.60
CA SER A 851 19.10 24.60 4.44
C SER A 851 17.68 24.29 4.95
N ALA A 852 17.34 24.80 6.14
CA ALA A 852 16.00 24.63 6.73
C ALA A 852 14.87 25.14 5.82
N ALA A 853 15.09 26.25 5.11
CA ALA A 853 14.15 26.78 4.12
C ALA A 853 13.91 25.80 2.97
N MET A 854 14.96 25.16 2.45
CA MET A 854 14.83 24.14 1.40
C MET A 854 14.11 22.88 1.89
N LYS A 855 14.44 22.40 3.10
CA LYS A 855 13.70 21.29 3.74
C LYS A 855 12.21 21.60 3.83
N SER A 856 11.85 22.80 4.31
CA SER A 856 10.46 23.27 4.41
C SER A 856 9.76 23.32 3.05
N SER A 857 10.40 23.86 2.01
CA SER A 857 9.85 23.90 0.64
C SER A 857 9.60 22.50 0.06
N ILE A 858 10.55 21.57 0.25
CA ILE A 858 10.37 20.18 -0.22
C ILE A 858 9.22 19.51 0.56
N LEU A 859 9.22 19.58 1.90
CA LEU A 859 8.16 19.00 2.73
C LEU A 859 6.77 19.53 2.36
N THR A 860 6.66 20.84 2.07
CA THR A 860 5.42 21.46 1.58
C THR A 860 4.96 20.81 0.27
N ALA A 861 5.86 20.64 -0.71
CA ALA A 861 5.54 19.97 -1.97
C ALA A 861 5.17 18.48 -1.80
N LEU A 862 5.78 17.78 -0.83
CA LEU A 862 5.47 16.38 -0.53
C LEU A 862 4.12 16.19 0.18
N SER A 863 3.60 17.22 0.85
CA SER A 863 2.29 17.19 1.50
C SER A 863 1.11 17.14 0.51
N ALA A 864 1.32 17.56 -0.74
CA ALA A 864 0.30 17.60 -1.79
C ALA A 864 -0.18 16.22 -2.29
N THR A 865 0.42 15.12 -1.80
CA THR A 865 -0.01 13.75 -2.11
C THR A 865 0.32 12.79 -0.96
N SER A 866 -0.42 11.69 -0.86
CA SER A 866 -0.13 10.55 0.01
C SER A 866 0.56 9.39 -0.73
N ASP A 867 0.70 9.45 -2.05
CA ASP A 867 1.39 8.44 -2.84
C ASP A 867 2.90 8.50 -2.57
N THR A 868 3.42 7.46 -1.93
CA THR A 868 4.83 7.37 -1.51
C THR A 868 5.81 7.34 -2.69
N ARG A 869 5.39 6.80 -3.83
CA ARG A 869 6.19 6.76 -5.07
C ARG A 869 6.26 8.13 -5.72
N VAL A 870 5.16 8.88 -5.75
CA VAL A 870 5.16 10.28 -6.20
C VAL A 870 6.01 11.14 -5.25
N ARG A 871 5.89 10.94 -3.93
CA ARG A 871 6.73 11.63 -2.93
C ARG A 871 8.23 11.37 -3.13
N ALA A 872 8.67 10.11 -3.17
CA ALA A 872 10.06 9.73 -3.35
C ALA A 872 10.69 10.40 -4.57
N ARG A 873 10.00 10.28 -5.72
CA ARG A 873 10.41 10.88 -6.99
C ARG A 873 10.45 12.41 -6.95
N ASN A 874 9.44 13.05 -6.35
CA ASN A 874 9.40 14.50 -6.23
C ASN A 874 10.50 15.03 -5.28
N ALA A 875 10.77 14.33 -4.18
CA ALA A 875 11.84 14.69 -3.25
C ALA A 875 13.21 14.61 -3.92
N ALA A 876 13.52 13.49 -4.59
CA ALA A 876 14.77 13.30 -5.32
C ALA A 876 14.95 14.34 -6.45
N TYR A 877 13.86 14.65 -7.17
CA TYR A 877 13.86 15.70 -8.18
C TYR A 877 14.14 17.09 -7.59
N LEU A 878 13.43 17.50 -6.53
CA LEU A 878 13.58 18.81 -5.92
C LEU A 878 14.95 18.99 -5.25
N ALA A 879 15.48 17.95 -4.60
CA ALA A 879 16.82 17.98 -4.03
C ALA A 879 17.90 18.11 -5.11
N GLY A 880 17.87 17.28 -6.16
CA GLY A 880 18.87 17.33 -7.25
C GLY A 880 18.75 18.54 -8.20
N SER A 881 17.59 19.18 -8.28
CA SER A 881 17.40 20.40 -9.10
C SER A 881 17.69 21.69 -8.33
N ALA A 882 17.78 21.64 -7.00
CA ALA A 882 18.01 22.82 -6.17
C ALA A 882 19.40 23.44 -6.39
N SER A 883 19.50 24.75 -6.15
CA SER A 883 20.75 25.53 -6.28
C SER A 883 21.89 25.01 -5.39
N GLN A 884 21.58 24.54 -4.18
CA GLN A 884 22.57 23.95 -3.25
C GLN A 884 23.22 22.68 -3.82
N PHE A 885 22.53 21.91 -4.67
CA PHE A 885 23.10 20.75 -5.37
C PHE A 885 23.89 21.15 -6.63
N GLN A 886 23.72 22.37 -7.15
CA GLN A 886 24.50 22.81 -8.31
C GLN A 886 25.95 23.13 -7.94
N VAL A 887 26.22 23.43 -6.66
CA VAL A 887 27.52 23.94 -6.17
C VAL A 887 28.24 22.87 -5.34
N GLU A 888 29.48 22.57 -5.71
CA GLU A 888 30.47 21.85 -4.91
C GLU A 888 30.85 22.75 -3.71
N PRO A 889 30.53 22.35 -2.46
CA PRO A 889 30.48 23.24 -1.30
C PRO A 889 31.83 23.52 -0.64
#